data_AF-A0A1H0PES4-F1
#
_entry.id   AF-A0A1H0PES4-F1
#
_cell.length_a   1.000
_cell.length_b   1.000
_cell.length_c   1.000
_cell.angle_alpha   90.00
_cell.angle_beta   90.00
_cell.angle_gamma   90.00
#
_symmetry.space_group_name_H-M   'P 1'
#
loop_
_entity.id
_entity.type
_entity.pdbx_description
1 polymer ?
#
loop_
_entity_poly.entity_id
_entity_poly.type
_entity_poly.pdbx_seq_one_letter_code
_entity_poly.pdbx_strand_id
1 'polypeptide(L)'
;MDDIEKVIAACHHDPAAVLGAHFGTPDSDQVTVRTYQPDALRVEFVHNGQSRDMQRIGTSGMFSIIVPQAVLSDRRLPPFTYQFKVHFPGQPISLTNDPYRFAVQLGELDRHLFSQGTNYRIYEHLGAHCTEVEHVSGVIFRVWAPNAKGVSVIGNFNSWDHRIHQMRVIGSSGIWEIFIPHLGRDEIYKFSVLTKQGERIDKSDPFQFYGELRPATGSIIHSTNNFNWTDNLWQQQKTRTSPYPSPMIVYEVHPGSWQRDPAAPDRFFTFLELADKLIPYVKHMGFTHIELLPVMEHPLDESWGYQVAAPFSLTSRYGTPEEFQEFVNRAHASNIGVILDWVPAHFPKDAHSLGNFDGTALYEHADHRRGSHPQWGTYIYNYGRREVSNYLISNALFWIEKYHIDGLRVDAVASMLYLDYARDDGDWLPNRYGGKENLEAIEFLRHLNSIVYEKHPNCLMIAEESTSFYGVSRPADHGGLGFGFKWNMGWMNDILDYFSRDPVHRKYHHNNLTFSLMYAFSENFILPLSHDEVVHGKRSMLNKMFGDRWQKFANQRLLFLFMWMHPGKKLIFMGMEFGQWNEWYCKRSLDWHLLDDACHRQLQTYVQELNGFYLENSGIWERDFDHEGFSWLDFHDRDNSVISFARFGRDRDNHLICILNFTPNRLDNYQLGLVSNQKYRIIFSSDQEKYGGTGRCDCETLISPIPAPGGGADYHASLTIPPLGGLVLKPEGQQSINIQHTQ
;
A
#
# COMPACT_ATOMS: atom_id res chain seq x y z
N MET A 1 25.20 35.71 -19.80
CA MET A 1 26.00 34.50 -19.99
C MET A 1 25.75 33.99 -21.39
N ASP A 2 26.81 33.80 -22.15
CA ASP A 2 26.76 33.03 -23.41
C ASP A 2 26.44 31.56 -23.11
N ASP A 3 26.02 30.78 -24.11
CA ASP A 3 25.56 29.40 -23.90
C ASP A 3 26.69 28.48 -23.42
N ILE A 4 27.94 28.70 -23.85
CA ILE A 4 29.10 27.99 -23.30
C ILE A 4 29.27 28.26 -21.80
N GLU A 5 29.13 29.51 -21.36
CA GLU A 5 29.22 29.88 -19.94
C GLU A 5 28.11 29.23 -19.11
N LYS A 6 26.89 29.15 -19.66
CA LYS A 6 25.77 28.47 -18.99
C LYS A 6 26.03 26.97 -18.82
N VAL A 7 26.63 26.31 -19.81
CA VAL A 7 27.04 24.89 -19.71
C VAL A 7 28.13 24.73 -18.65
N ILE A 8 29.14 25.59 -18.63
CA ILE A 8 30.20 25.55 -17.61
C ILE A 8 29.62 25.72 -16.20
N ALA A 9 28.61 26.60 -16.05
CA ALA A 9 27.91 26.82 -14.79
C ALA A 9 26.81 25.79 -14.49
N ALA A 10 26.66 24.73 -15.31
CA ALA A 10 25.62 23.70 -15.18
C ALA A 10 24.20 24.26 -15.00
N CYS A 11 23.87 25.26 -15.83
CA CYS A 11 22.60 25.99 -15.78
C CYS A 11 21.98 26.22 -17.17
N HIS A 12 22.45 25.46 -18.18
CA HIS A 12 21.89 25.49 -19.52
C HIS A 12 20.67 24.57 -19.60
N HIS A 13 19.58 25.04 -20.20
CA HIS A 13 18.32 24.29 -20.30
C HIS A 13 18.38 23.16 -21.36
N ASP A 14 19.18 23.35 -22.41
CA ASP A 14 19.45 22.33 -23.43
C ASP A 14 20.97 22.21 -23.72
N PRO A 15 21.76 21.55 -22.86
CA PRO A 15 23.21 21.44 -23.06
C PRO A 15 23.60 20.82 -24.40
N ALA A 16 22.73 20.01 -25.02
CA ALA A 16 22.95 19.41 -26.33
C ALA A 16 22.89 20.42 -27.49
N ALA A 17 22.39 21.64 -27.26
CA ALA A 17 22.51 22.74 -28.21
C ALA A 17 23.97 23.26 -28.32
N VAL A 18 24.85 22.91 -27.37
CA VAL A 18 26.26 23.33 -27.34
C VAL A 18 27.20 22.13 -27.44
N LEU A 19 26.92 21.10 -26.64
CA LEU A 19 27.65 19.83 -26.55
C LEU A 19 27.20 18.87 -27.64
N GLY A 20 28.03 17.89 -27.99
CA GLY A 20 27.74 16.99 -29.09
C GLY A 20 28.27 17.48 -30.43
N ALA A 21 27.80 16.83 -31.50
CA ALA A 21 28.13 17.16 -32.87
C ALA A 21 27.15 18.18 -33.46
N HIS A 22 27.67 19.32 -33.90
CA HIS A 22 26.92 20.44 -34.46
C HIS A 22 27.31 20.67 -35.91
N PHE A 23 26.36 20.44 -36.81
CA PHE A 23 26.53 20.70 -38.24
C PHE A 23 26.42 22.21 -38.49
N GLY A 24 27.34 22.76 -39.29
CA GLY A 24 27.28 24.16 -39.71
C GLY A 24 26.07 24.46 -40.61
N THR A 25 26.05 25.66 -41.19
CA THR A 25 25.05 26.02 -42.21
C THR A 25 25.03 25.01 -43.36
N PRO A 26 23.94 24.93 -44.15
CA PRO A 26 23.86 23.97 -45.24
C PRO A 26 25.07 23.95 -46.18
N ASP A 27 25.70 25.12 -46.39
CA ASP A 27 26.89 25.33 -47.23
C ASP A 27 28.24 25.07 -46.53
N SER A 28 28.23 24.77 -45.23
CA SER A 28 29.43 24.44 -44.45
C SER A 28 29.74 22.95 -44.51
N ASP A 29 30.95 22.58 -44.92
CA ASP A 29 31.48 21.20 -44.89
C ASP A 29 32.19 20.86 -43.57
N GLN A 30 31.79 21.53 -42.48
CA GLN A 30 32.41 21.39 -41.17
C GLN A 30 31.38 21.03 -40.09
N VAL A 31 31.78 20.11 -39.22
CA VAL A 31 31.04 19.72 -38.02
C VAL A 31 31.90 20.06 -36.81
N THR A 32 31.33 20.80 -35.87
CA THR A 32 31.97 21.09 -34.59
C THR A 32 31.52 20.10 -33.56
N VAL A 33 32.45 19.35 -32.97
CA VAL A 33 32.16 18.42 -31.87
C VAL A 33 32.68 19.02 -30.58
N ARG A 34 31.81 19.13 -29.55
CA ARG A 34 32.18 19.67 -28.24
C ARG A 34 31.86 18.71 -27.12
N THR A 35 32.71 18.69 -26.09
CA THR A 35 32.48 17.95 -24.85
C THR A 35 32.98 18.77 -23.67
N TYR A 36 32.29 18.63 -22.53
CA TYR A 36 32.63 19.32 -21.30
C TYR A 36 33.17 18.31 -20.28
N GLN A 37 34.47 18.42 -19.99
CA GLN A 37 35.23 17.52 -19.12
C GLN A 37 36.08 18.36 -18.17
N PRO A 38 35.49 18.91 -17.08
CA PRO A 38 36.07 20.00 -16.28
C PRO A 38 37.51 19.73 -15.84
N ASP A 39 37.74 18.53 -15.32
CA ASP A 39 39.00 18.12 -14.69
C ASP A 39 39.89 17.26 -15.61
N ALA A 40 39.52 17.12 -16.89
CA ALA A 40 40.34 16.39 -17.85
C ALA A 40 41.57 17.20 -18.28
N LEU A 41 42.72 16.52 -18.34
CA LEU A 41 43.98 17.06 -18.85
C LEU A 41 43.96 17.14 -20.38
N ARG A 42 43.39 16.13 -21.03
CA ARG A 42 43.36 15.96 -22.48
C ARG A 42 42.14 15.15 -22.89
N VAL A 43 41.55 15.51 -24.01
CA VAL A 43 40.46 14.74 -24.64
C VAL A 43 40.81 14.51 -26.11
N GLU A 44 40.63 13.28 -26.57
CA GLU A 44 40.79 12.90 -27.97
C GLU A 44 39.43 12.47 -28.54
N PHE A 45 39.12 12.97 -29.73
CA PHE A 45 38.00 12.50 -30.55
C PHE A 45 38.41 11.21 -31.27
N VAL A 46 37.67 10.14 -31.03
CA VAL A 46 37.91 8.81 -31.62
C VAL A 46 36.80 8.47 -32.61
N HIS A 47 37.16 8.21 -33.86
CA HIS A 47 36.25 7.77 -34.90
C HIS A 47 36.93 6.74 -35.81
N ASN A 48 36.27 5.61 -36.07
CA ASN A 48 36.81 4.47 -36.84
C ASN A 48 38.22 4.03 -36.38
N GLY A 49 38.46 4.02 -35.05
CA GLY A 49 39.74 3.66 -34.45
C GLY A 49 40.84 4.72 -34.56
N GLN A 50 40.61 5.83 -35.27
CA GLN A 50 41.55 6.96 -35.35
C GLN A 50 41.25 7.96 -34.23
N SER A 51 42.31 8.44 -33.58
CA SER A 51 42.24 9.40 -32.46
C SER A 51 42.81 10.75 -32.88
N ARG A 52 42.15 11.85 -32.53
CA ARG A 52 42.60 13.23 -32.79
C ARG A 52 42.40 14.10 -31.55
N ASP A 53 43.39 14.90 -31.21
CA ASP A 53 43.31 15.81 -30.07
C ASP A 53 42.21 16.86 -30.25
N MET A 54 41.42 17.07 -29.19
CA MET A 54 40.49 18.18 -29.10
C MET A 54 41.17 19.39 -28.47
N GLN A 55 40.91 20.57 -29.00
CA GLN A 55 41.42 21.83 -28.46
C GLN A 55 40.64 22.21 -27.20
N ARG A 56 41.36 22.51 -26.11
CA ARG A 56 40.76 23.06 -24.89
C ARG A 56 40.33 24.51 -25.13
N ILE A 57 39.07 24.83 -24.85
CA ILE A 57 38.52 26.19 -24.94
C ILE A 57 38.67 26.86 -23.58
N GLY A 58 39.60 27.81 -23.46
CA GLY A 58 39.88 28.53 -22.22
C GLY A 58 40.36 27.60 -21.09
N THR A 59 40.05 27.94 -19.84
CA THR A 59 40.46 27.20 -18.63
C THR A 59 39.37 26.28 -18.06
N SER A 60 38.18 26.28 -18.64
CA SER A 60 36.95 25.73 -18.06
C SER A 60 36.76 24.22 -18.21
N GLY A 61 37.65 23.54 -18.94
CA GLY A 61 37.52 22.11 -19.26
C GLY A 61 36.52 21.81 -20.39
N MET A 62 36.12 22.82 -21.16
CA MET A 62 35.45 22.64 -22.44
C MET A 62 36.48 22.23 -23.51
N PHE A 63 36.16 21.24 -24.33
CA PHE A 63 36.99 20.78 -25.44
C PHE A 63 36.21 20.80 -26.75
N SER A 64 36.86 21.16 -27.85
CA SER A 64 36.25 21.17 -29.19
C SER A 64 37.19 20.67 -30.26
N ILE A 65 36.63 20.05 -31.30
CA ILE A 65 37.32 19.76 -32.56
C ILE A 65 36.40 20.12 -33.73
N ILE A 66 36.99 20.60 -34.82
CA ILE A 66 36.30 20.77 -36.10
C ILE A 66 36.74 19.63 -37.00
N VAL A 67 35.78 18.87 -37.51
CA VAL A 67 36.02 17.78 -38.47
C VAL A 67 35.27 18.06 -39.78
N PRO A 68 35.80 17.60 -40.93
CA PRO A 68 35.05 17.65 -42.18
C PRO A 68 33.73 16.90 -42.06
N GLN A 69 32.66 17.38 -42.70
CA GLN A 69 31.35 16.70 -42.65
C GLN A 69 31.43 15.28 -43.22
N ALA A 70 32.35 15.00 -44.15
CA ALA A 70 32.61 13.63 -44.61
C ALA A 70 32.95 12.62 -43.49
N VAL A 71 33.45 13.10 -42.34
CA VAL A 71 33.72 12.26 -41.14
C VAL A 71 32.42 11.89 -40.41
N LEU A 72 31.40 12.75 -40.48
CA LEU A 72 30.08 12.58 -39.85
C LEU A 72 29.00 12.87 -40.90
N SER A 73 28.80 11.97 -41.86
CA SER A 73 28.19 12.29 -43.16
C SER A 73 26.65 12.42 -43.20
N ASP A 74 25.91 11.93 -42.21
CA ASP A 74 24.44 11.97 -42.15
C ASP A 74 23.99 13.04 -41.16
N ARG A 75 23.39 14.10 -41.70
CA ARG A 75 22.83 15.21 -40.92
C ARG A 75 21.59 14.83 -40.12
N ARG A 76 21.01 13.64 -40.33
CA ARG A 76 19.78 13.19 -39.66
C ARG A 76 20.03 12.60 -38.27
N LEU A 77 21.26 12.16 -37.95
CA LEU A 77 21.67 11.34 -36.79
C LEU A 77 20.76 10.09 -36.59
N PRO A 78 21.29 8.90 -36.30
CA PRO A 78 22.57 8.27 -36.63
C PRO A 78 22.32 6.84 -37.21
N PRO A 79 23.33 5.97 -37.43
CA PRO A 79 24.33 5.56 -36.45
C PRO A 79 25.75 6.08 -36.78
N PHE A 80 26.18 7.20 -36.18
CA PHE A 80 27.58 7.59 -36.06
C PHE A 80 28.11 7.09 -34.74
N THR A 81 29.18 6.32 -34.81
CA THR A 81 29.97 5.94 -33.64
C THR A 81 31.22 6.81 -33.61
N TYR A 82 31.17 7.88 -32.81
CA TYR A 82 32.38 8.49 -32.27
C TYR A 82 32.37 8.38 -30.75
N GLN A 83 33.57 8.43 -30.19
CA GLN A 83 33.83 8.33 -28.76
C GLN A 83 34.82 9.42 -28.34
N PHE A 84 34.87 9.69 -27.05
CA PHE A 84 35.89 10.51 -26.43
C PHE A 84 36.83 9.61 -25.64
N LYS A 85 38.14 9.79 -25.87
CA LYS A 85 39.19 9.25 -25.02
C LYS A 85 39.63 10.36 -24.06
N VAL A 86 39.29 10.22 -22.78
CA VAL A 86 39.47 11.25 -21.75
C VAL A 86 40.60 10.86 -20.80
N HIS A 87 41.52 11.80 -20.57
CA HIS A 87 42.68 11.63 -19.70
C HIS A 87 42.50 12.46 -18.44
N PHE A 88 42.27 11.80 -17.30
CA PHE A 88 42.21 12.44 -15.99
C PHE A 88 43.53 12.26 -15.22
N PRO A 89 43.89 13.17 -14.30
CA PRO A 89 45.09 13.03 -13.48
C PRO A 89 45.05 11.76 -12.63
N GLY A 90 46.03 10.86 -12.81
CA GLY A 90 46.19 9.67 -11.97
C GLY A 90 45.10 8.60 -12.13
N GLN A 91 44.24 8.68 -13.15
CA GLN A 91 43.21 7.69 -13.43
C GLN A 91 43.48 6.94 -14.76
N PRO A 92 42.91 5.74 -14.94
CA PRO A 92 42.90 5.07 -16.25
C PRO A 92 42.25 5.94 -17.32
N ILE A 93 42.70 5.77 -18.57
CA ILE A 93 42.10 6.44 -19.73
C ILE A 93 40.66 5.94 -19.87
N SER A 94 39.71 6.88 -19.90
CA SER A 94 38.29 6.57 -20.11
C SER A 94 37.95 6.68 -21.59
N LEU A 95 37.29 5.66 -22.15
CA LEU A 95 36.72 5.69 -23.49
C LEU A 95 35.19 5.70 -23.34
N THR A 96 34.55 6.78 -23.77
CA THR A 96 33.11 6.96 -23.57
C THR A 96 32.42 7.43 -24.84
N ASN A 97 31.18 6.98 -25.06
CA ASN A 97 30.33 7.56 -26.09
C ASN A 97 29.79 8.92 -25.61
N ASP A 98 29.53 9.81 -26.56
CA ASP A 98 28.99 11.13 -26.26
C ASP A 98 27.51 11.05 -25.80
N PRO A 99 27.17 11.43 -24.55
CA PRO A 99 25.78 11.44 -24.09
C PRO A 99 24.89 12.43 -24.85
N TYR A 100 25.48 13.50 -25.41
CA TYR A 100 24.74 14.60 -26.04
C TYR A 100 24.48 14.39 -27.53
N ARG A 101 25.04 13.33 -28.14
CA ARG A 101 24.74 12.98 -29.53
C ARG A 101 23.37 12.33 -29.71
N PHE A 102 22.82 11.72 -28.65
CA PHE A 102 21.57 10.98 -28.71
C PHE A 102 20.38 11.96 -28.75
N ALA A 103 19.42 11.67 -29.62
CA ALA A 103 18.18 12.43 -29.73
C ALA A 103 17.26 12.19 -28.53
N VAL A 104 16.27 13.06 -28.37
CA VAL A 104 15.23 12.87 -27.35
C VAL A 104 14.45 11.59 -27.64
N GLN A 105 14.31 10.72 -26.64
CA GLN A 105 13.64 9.43 -26.80
C GLN A 105 12.17 9.47 -26.37
N LEU A 106 11.76 10.42 -25.52
CA LEU A 106 10.37 10.53 -25.09
C LEU A 106 9.46 11.10 -26.20
N GLY A 107 8.44 10.32 -26.58
CA GLY A 107 7.48 10.68 -27.62
C GLY A 107 6.64 11.92 -27.31
N GLU A 108 6.03 12.52 -28.33
CA GLU A 108 5.11 13.66 -28.16
C GLU A 108 3.82 13.26 -27.44
N LEU A 109 3.29 12.06 -27.72
CA LEU A 109 2.06 11.56 -27.12
C LEU A 109 2.21 11.38 -25.60
N ASP A 110 3.30 10.77 -25.15
CA ASP A 110 3.53 10.53 -23.71
C ASP A 110 3.65 11.83 -22.92
N ARG A 111 4.34 12.83 -23.51
CA ARG A 111 4.43 14.19 -22.97
C ARG A 111 3.07 14.85 -22.89
N HIS A 112 2.27 14.71 -23.94
CA HIS A 112 0.92 15.26 -23.99
C HIS A 112 0.03 14.62 -22.91
N LEU A 113 -0.03 13.29 -22.84
CA LEU A 113 -0.84 12.57 -21.86
C LEU A 113 -0.40 12.89 -20.42
N PHE A 114 0.90 13.00 -20.15
CA PHE A 114 1.39 13.42 -18.84
C PHE A 114 0.91 14.84 -18.48
N SER A 115 1.00 15.80 -19.41
CA SER A 115 0.49 17.17 -19.19
C SER A 115 -1.03 17.24 -19.01
N GLN A 116 -1.78 16.27 -19.54
CA GLN A 116 -3.22 16.15 -19.32
C GLN A 116 -3.56 15.35 -18.06
N GLY A 117 -2.58 14.72 -17.41
CA GLY A 117 -2.76 13.91 -16.22
C GLY A 117 -3.36 12.53 -16.48
N THR A 118 -3.18 11.98 -17.68
CA THR A 118 -3.83 10.74 -18.13
C THR A 118 -2.85 9.67 -18.66
N ASN A 119 -1.54 9.84 -18.44
CA ASN A 119 -0.56 8.79 -18.72
C ASN A 119 -0.41 7.85 -17.52
N TYR A 120 -1.34 6.90 -17.37
CA TYR A 120 -1.40 6.04 -16.17
C TYR A 120 -0.22 5.05 -16.01
N ARG A 121 0.62 4.90 -17.05
CA ARG A 121 1.88 4.14 -17.01
C ARG A 121 3.11 5.03 -17.16
N ILE A 122 3.03 6.27 -16.69
CA ILE A 122 4.14 7.22 -16.81
C ILE A 122 5.43 6.72 -16.15
N TYR A 123 5.35 5.81 -15.16
CA TYR A 123 6.52 5.13 -14.60
C TYR A 123 7.32 4.30 -15.61
N GLU A 124 6.77 3.91 -16.76
CA GLU A 124 7.52 3.24 -17.82
C GLU A 124 8.41 4.19 -18.62
N HIS A 125 8.24 5.51 -18.39
CA HIS A 125 8.98 6.56 -19.08
C HIS A 125 9.82 7.41 -18.14
N LEU A 126 9.26 7.86 -17.01
CA LEU A 126 9.96 8.65 -16.01
C LEU A 126 10.82 7.78 -15.09
N GLY A 127 11.88 8.37 -14.54
CA GLY A 127 12.89 7.72 -13.74
C GLY A 127 14.08 7.21 -14.54
N ALA A 128 14.77 6.20 -14.04
CA ALA A 128 15.93 5.56 -14.68
C ALA A 128 15.57 4.23 -15.35
N HIS A 129 15.81 4.11 -16.65
CA HIS A 129 15.50 2.90 -17.42
C HIS A 129 16.72 2.41 -18.19
N CYS A 130 17.18 1.19 -17.90
CA CYS A 130 18.16 0.51 -18.74
C CYS A 130 17.54 0.25 -20.12
N THR A 131 18.20 0.72 -21.18
CA THR A 131 17.70 0.61 -22.55
C THR A 131 18.85 0.56 -23.56
N GLU A 132 18.52 0.29 -24.81
CA GLU A 132 19.45 0.38 -25.94
C GLU A 132 18.97 1.49 -26.88
N VAL A 133 19.83 2.49 -27.11
CA VAL A 133 19.57 3.56 -28.08
C VAL A 133 20.63 3.44 -29.16
N GLU A 134 20.19 3.20 -30.40
CA GLU A 134 21.07 3.12 -31.57
C GLU A 134 22.22 2.09 -31.40
N HIS A 135 21.88 0.90 -30.88
CA HIS A 135 22.84 -0.18 -30.60
C HIS A 135 23.88 0.12 -29.51
N VAL A 136 23.65 1.16 -28.71
CA VAL A 136 24.44 1.46 -27.52
C VAL A 136 23.57 1.20 -26.30
N SER A 137 23.99 0.27 -25.45
CA SER A 137 23.36 0.04 -24.16
C SER A 137 23.67 1.20 -23.22
N GLY A 138 22.75 1.50 -22.30
CA GLY A 138 22.93 2.54 -21.31
C GLY A 138 21.67 2.74 -20.48
N VAL A 139 21.59 3.90 -19.83
CA VAL A 139 20.44 4.27 -19.00
C VAL A 139 19.89 5.60 -19.47
N ILE A 140 18.58 5.65 -19.69
CA ILE A 140 17.86 6.91 -19.89
C ILE A 140 17.30 7.38 -18.56
N PHE A 141 17.60 8.62 -18.21
CA PHE A 141 17.09 9.28 -17.03
C PHE A 141 16.09 10.35 -17.43
N ARG A 142 14.93 10.37 -16.76
CA ARG A 142 13.92 11.41 -16.95
C ARG A 142 13.33 11.87 -15.63
N VAL A 143 13.23 13.18 -15.45
CA VAL A 143 12.65 13.76 -14.22
C VAL A 143 11.82 15.00 -14.53
N TRP A 144 10.69 15.15 -13.85
CA TRP A 144 9.84 16.32 -13.98
C TRP A 144 10.28 17.41 -12.99
N ALA A 145 10.78 18.52 -13.52
CA ALA A 145 11.26 19.67 -12.74
C ALA A 145 11.06 20.96 -13.55
N PRO A 146 9.81 21.38 -13.80
CA PRO A 146 9.47 22.44 -14.76
C PRO A 146 10.05 23.81 -14.41
N ASN A 147 10.32 24.08 -13.13
CA ASN A 147 10.89 25.34 -12.70
C ASN A 147 12.41 25.29 -12.52
N ALA A 148 13.06 24.14 -12.67
CA ALA A 148 14.51 24.09 -12.55
C ALA A 148 15.20 24.96 -13.61
N LYS A 149 16.30 25.60 -13.24
CA LYS A 149 17.19 26.31 -14.16
C LYS A 149 18.13 25.34 -14.88
N GLY A 150 18.49 24.25 -14.22
CA GLY A 150 19.33 23.18 -14.75
C GLY A 150 19.16 21.93 -13.90
N VAL A 151 19.24 20.76 -14.54
CA VAL A 151 19.21 19.47 -13.85
C VAL A 151 20.37 18.64 -14.36
N SER A 152 21.05 17.92 -13.47
CA SER A 152 22.11 16.98 -13.83
C SER A 152 21.91 15.65 -13.12
N VAL A 153 22.36 14.57 -13.74
CA VAL A 153 22.43 13.27 -13.07
C VAL A 153 23.80 13.17 -12.40
N ILE A 154 23.83 12.85 -11.11
CA ILE A 154 25.05 12.66 -10.32
C ILE A 154 25.06 11.26 -9.72
N GLY A 155 26.23 10.65 -9.63
CA GLY A 155 26.39 9.31 -9.07
C GLY A 155 27.84 8.86 -9.07
N ASN A 156 28.09 7.58 -8.78
CA ASN A 156 29.45 7.03 -8.73
C ASN A 156 30.17 7.18 -10.08
N PHE A 157 29.47 6.91 -11.18
CA PHE A 157 29.98 7.00 -12.56
C PHE A 157 30.50 8.38 -12.99
N ASN A 158 30.18 9.45 -12.26
CA ASN A 158 30.72 10.79 -12.51
C ASN A 158 31.25 11.47 -11.25
N SER A 159 31.61 10.69 -10.22
CA SER A 159 32.15 11.20 -8.95
C SER A 159 31.25 12.26 -8.30
N TRP A 160 29.93 12.11 -8.45
CA TRP A 160 28.92 13.03 -7.94
C TRP A 160 29.04 14.48 -8.45
N ASP A 161 29.68 14.68 -9.62
CA ASP A 161 29.89 15.99 -10.22
C ASP A 161 28.72 16.39 -11.14
N HIS A 162 27.92 17.35 -10.67
CA HIS A 162 26.77 17.90 -11.38
C HIS A 162 27.13 18.60 -12.69
N ARG A 163 28.40 18.91 -12.97
CA ARG A 163 28.77 19.64 -14.19
C ARG A 163 28.88 18.72 -15.42
N ILE A 164 29.00 17.40 -15.23
CA ILE A 164 29.34 16.44 -16.29
C ILE A 164 28.11 15.98 -17.09
N HIS A 165 27.11 15.40 -16.42
CA HIS A 165 25.92 14.81 -17.06
C HIS A 165 24.70 15.71 -16.88
N GLN A 166 24.74 16.88 -17.53
CA GLN A 166 23.64 17.86 -17.55
C GLN A 166 22.51 17.36 -18.45
N MET A 167 21.27 17.44 -17.96
CA MET A 167 20.08 17.01 -18.68
C MET A 167 19.56 18.14 -19.57
N ARG A 168 18.74 17.80 -20.57
CA ARG A 168 18.01 18.78 -21.40
C ARG A 168 16.52 18.77 -21.08
N VAL A 169 15.88 19.93 -21.03
CA VAL A 169 14.43 20.03 -20.89
C VAL A 169 13.74 19.76 -22.24
N ILE A 170 12.70 18.92 -22.25
CA ILE A 170 12.00 18.52 -23.47
C ILE A 170 10.83 19.46 -23.74
N GLY A 171 11.08 20.47 -24.58
CA GLY A 171 10.06 21.45 -24.98
C GLY A 171 9.43 22.14 -23.77
N SER A 172 8.11 22.29 -23.77
CA SER A 172 7.34 22.90 -22.67
C SER A 172 6.85 21.92 -21.61
N SER A 173 7.24 20.64 -21.67
CA SER A 173 6.74 19.61 -20.74
C SER A 173 7.29 19.75 -19.32
N GLY A 174 8.43 20.41 -19.15
CA GLY A 174 9.14 20.47 -17.87
C GLY A 174 9.84 19.16 -17.47
N ILE A 175 9.84 18.16 -18.36
CA ILE A 175 10.59 16.91 -18.19
C ILE A 175 12.01 17.13 -18.70
N TRP A 176 13.00 16.77 -17.89
CA TRP A 176 14.41 16.75 -18.23
C TRP A 176 14.82 15.33 -18.64
N GLU A 177 15.67 15.19 -19.65
CA GLU A 177 16.15 13.89 -20.16
C GLU A 177 17.65 13.89 -20.44
N ILE A 178 18.29 12.75 -20.19
CA ILE A 178 19.60 12.38 -20.73
C ILE A 178 19.70 10.87 -20.88
N PHE A 179 20.34 10.41 -21.96
CA PHE A 179 20.80 9.03 -22.09
C PHE A 179 22.29 8.96 -21.78
N ILE A 180 22.68 8.13 -20.82
CA ILE A 180 24.08 7.92 -20.44
C ILE A 180 24.51 6.54 -20.96
N PRO A 181 25.40 6.49 -21.98
CA PRO A 181 25.83 5.25 -22.59
C PRO A 181 26.70 4.43 -21.63
N HIS A 182 26.63 3.10 -21.77
CA HIS A 182 27.38 2.09 -21.00
C HIS A 182 27.13 2.07 -19.50
N LEU A 183 26.21 2.90 -19.01
CA LEU A 183 25.75 2.82 -17.63
C LEU A 183 24.86 1.58 -17.45
N GLY A 184 25.05 0.88 -16.33
CA GLY A 184 24.38 -0.38 -16.03
C GLY A 184 23.41 -0.29 -14.86
N ARG A 185 22.88 -1.46 -14.49
CA ARG A 185 22.11 -1.64 -13.25
C ARG A 185 23.00 -1.43 -12.01
N ASP A 186 22.35 -1.26 -10.87
CA ASP A 186 22.97 -1.19 -9.54
C ASP A 186 23.83 0.06 -9.27
N GLU A 187 23.96 0.95 -10.26
CA GLU A 187 24.59 2.25 -10.09
C GLU A 187 23.73 3.17 -9.22
N ILE A 188 24.39 3.85 -8.29
CA ILE A 188 23.74 4.78 -7.35
C ILE A 188 23.76 6.18 -7.99
N TYR A 189 22.61 6.85 -7.98
CA TYR A 189 22.46 8.18 -8.54
C TYR A 189 21.46 9.06 -7.78
N LYS A 190 21.52 10.36 -8.07
CA LYS A 190 20.55 11.39 -7.70
C LYS A 190 20.41 12.41 -8.83
N PHE A 191 19.37 13.23 -8.76
CA PHE A 191 19.24 14.44 -9.57
C PHE A 191 19.76 15.65 -8.82
N SER A 192 20.75 16.35 -9.37
CA SER A 192 21.20 17.65 -8.87
C SER A 192 20.42 18.77 -9.58
N VAL A 193 19.54 19.42 -8.84
CA VAL A 193 18.60 20.42 -9.36
C VAL A 193 19.08 21.82 -8.99
N LEU A 194 19.31 22.66 -9.98
CA LEU A 194 19.56 24.08 -9.81
C LEU A 194 18.22 24.84 -9.85
N THR A 195 17.83 25.40 -8.72
CA THR A 195 16.59 26.18 -8.57
C THR A 195 16.68 27.53 -9.30
N LYS A 196 15.53 28.20 -9.52
CA LYS A 196 15.51 29.56 -10.09
C LYS A 196 16.24 30.58 -9.20
N GLN A 197 16.26 30.34 -7.90
CA GLN A 197 16.89 31.16 -6.87
C GLN A 197 18.41 30.95 -6.83
N GLY A 198 18.95 29.98 -7.57
CA GLY A 198 20.39 29.71 -7.66
C GLY A 198 20.92 28.73 -6.62
N GLU A 199 20.05 28.18 -5.77
CA GLU A 199 20.38 27.07 -4.88
C GLU A 199 20.46 25.76 -5.66
N ARG A 200 21.44 24.91 -5.31
CA ARG A 200 21.56 23.56 -5.84
C ARG A 200 21.17 22.55 -4.77
N ILE A 201 20.20 21.70 -5.10
CA ILE A 201 19.65 20.68 -4.20
C ILE A 201 19.76 19.32 -4.87
N ASP A 202 20.12 18.29 -4.10
CA ASP A 202 20.23 16.93 -4.60
C ASP A 202 19.01 16.11 -4.15
N LYS A 203 18.35 15.49 -5.12
CA LYS A 203 17.08 14.80 -4.98
C LYS A 203 17.20 13.34 -5.36
N SER A 204 16.60 12.47 -4.57
CA SER A 204 16.29 11.10 -5.01
C SER A 204 15.28 11.16 -6.16
N ASP A 205 15.28 10.15 -7.02
CA ASP A 205 14.34 10.09 -8.14
C ASP A 205 12.90 9.85 -7.62
N PRO A 206 11.92 10.72 -7.97
CA PRO A 206 10.50 10.49 -7.66
C PRO A 206 9.94 9.17 -8.21
N PHE A 207 10.57 8.63 -9.25
CA PHE A 207 10.25 7.35 -9.89
C PHE A 207 11.32 6.28 -9.62
N GLN A 208 12.08 6.39 -8.52
CA GLN A 208 13.01 5.34 -8.14
C GLN A 208 12.26 4.04 -7.82
N PHE A 209 12.72 2.92 -8.39
CA PHE A 209 12.17 1.59 -8.10
C PHE A 209 12.90 0.86 -6.96
N TYR A 210 14.13 1.27 -6.67
CA TYR A 210 14.94 0.74 -5.59
C TYR A 210 15.95 1.81 -5.14
N GLY A 211 16.33 1.78 -3.86
CA GLY A 211 17.21 2.78 -3.26
C GLY A 211 18.24 2.18 -2.30
N GLU A 212 19.17 3.00 -1.84
CA GLU A 212 20.08 2.60 -0.77
C GLU A 212 19.34 2.36 0.55
N LEU A 213 19.87 1.47 1.39
CA LEU A 213 19.35 1.27 2.73
C LEU A 213 19.50 2.57 3.56
N ARG A 214 18.41 3.01 4.17
CA ARG A 214 18.42 4.16 5.10
C ARG A 214 19.54 4.03 6.16
N PRO A 215 20.23 5.13 6.52
CA PRO A 215 19.90 6.53 6.22
C PRO A 215 20.47 7.05 4.88
N ALA A 216 21.07 6.19 4.06
CA ALA A 216 21.47 6.58 2.72
C ALA A 216 20.23 6.83 1.83
N THR A 217 20.39 7.61 0.76
CA THR A 217 19.27 8.22 0.01
C THR A 217 19.48 8.22 -1.49
N GLY A 218 20.57 7.61 -1.99
CA GLY A 218 20.77 7.42 -3.42
C GLY A 218 19.72 6.48 -4.00
N SER A 219 19.22 6.83 -5.18
CA SER A 219 18.41 5.94 -5.99
C SER A 219 19.32 4.94 -6.69
N ILE A 220 18.89 3.69 -6.84
CA ILE A 220 19.64 2.63 -7.50
C ILE A 220 18.97 2.33 -8.84
N ILE A 221 19.76 2.24 -9.91
CA ILE A 221 19.24 1.88 -11.24
C ILE A 221 18.78 0.43 -11.21
N HIS A 222 17.46 0.24 -11.16
CA HIS A 222 16.84 -1.07 -11.02
C HIS A 222 15.68 -1.25 -12.01
N SER A 223 15.25 -2.48 -12.24
CA SER A 223 14.14 -2.79 -13.15
C SER A 223 13.21 -3.83 -12.53
N THR A 224 11.91 -3.55 -12.55
CA THR A 224 10.88 -4.46 -11.99
C THR A 224 10.33 -5.47 -13.00
N ASN A 225 10.84 -5.48 -14.24
CA ASN A 225 10.27 -6.26 -15.34
C ASN A 225 10.89 -7.66 -15.53
N ASN A 226 11.88 -8.06 -14.73
CA ASN A 226 12.68 -9.28 -14.99
C ASN A 226 12.20 -10.53 -14.24
N PHE A 227 11.11 -10.43 -13.49
CA PHE A 227 10.59 -11.53 -12.69
C PHE A 227 9.60 -12.40 -13.48
N ASN A 228 9.73 -13.72 -13.32
CA ASN A 228 8.91 -14.71 -14.02
C ASN A 228 7.76 -15.20 -13.11
N TRP A 229 6.61 -14.54 -13.22
CA TRP A 229 5.40 -14.90 -12.47
C TRP A 229 4.85 -16.29 -12.82
N THR A 230 4.32 -16.99 -11.82
CA THR A 230 3.66 -18.30 -11.98
C THR A 230 2.21 -18.30 -11.48
N ASP A 231 1.66 -17.14 -11.16
CA ASP A 231 0.35 -16.93 -10.53
C ASP A 231 -0.83 -16.77 -11.51
N ASN A 232 -0.68 -17.21 -12.76
CA ASN A 232 -1.71 -17.04 -13.80
C ASN A 232 -3.11 -17.56 -13.39
N LEU A 233 -3.16 -18.68 -12.65
CA LEU A 233 -4.42 -19.24 -12.16
C LEU A 233 -5.10 -18.31 -11.14
N TRP A 234 -4.31 -17.71 -10.24
CA TRP A 234 -4.79 -16.72 -9.27
C TRP A 234 -5.33 -15.48 -9.99
N GLN A 235 -4.59 -14.91 -10.94
CA GLN A 235 -5.02 -13.72 -11.69
C GLN A 235 -6.35 -13.96 -12.46
N GLN A 236 -6.52 -15.15 -13.05
CA GLN A 236 -7.77 -15.54 -13.71
C GLN A 236 -8.93 -15.67 -12.72
N GLN A 237 -8.69 -16.28 -11.55
CA GLN A 237 -9.70 -16.40 -10.50
C GLN A 237 -10.09 -15.03 -9.94
N LYS A 238 -9.12 -14.17 -9.65
CA LYS A 238 -9.32 -12.79 -9.19
C LYS A 238 -10.19 -12.00 -10.16
N THR A 239 -9.95 -12.12 -11.46
CA THR A 239 -10.74 -11.43 -12.49
C THR A 239 -12.20 -11.89 -12.55
N ARG A 240 -12.49 -13.15 -12.19
CA ARG A 240 -13.84 -13.74 -12.25
C ARG A 240 -14.62 -13.67 -10.94
N THR A 241 -13.92 -13.48 -9.82
CA THR A 241 -14.50 -13.59 -8.49
C THR A 241 -14.68 -12.22 -7.87
N SER A 242 -15.94 -11.81 -7.70
CA SER A 242 -16.27 -10.58 -6.97
C SER A 242 -15.92 -10.75 -5.48
N PRO A 243 -15.25 -9.79 -4.84
CA PRO A 243 -14.86 -9.88 -3.43
C PRO A 243 -16.05 -9.75 -2.45
N TYR A 244 -17.15 -9.12 -2.88
CA TYR A 244 -18.29 -8.84 -1.99
C TYR A 244 -18.96 -10.10 -1.40
N PRO A 245 -19.39 -11.09 -2.20
CA PRO A 245 -19.94 -12.34 -1.68
C PRO A 245 -18.83 -13.38 -1.40
N SER A 246 -17.57 -12.99 -1.21
CA SER A 246 -16.48 -13.93 -0.92
C SER A 246 -16.01 -13.82 0.53
N PRO A 247 -15.43 -14.90 1.11
CA PRO A 247 -14.84 -14.83 2.42
C PRO A 247 -13.56 -13.97 2.40
N MET A 248 -13.48 -13.02 3.34
CA MET A 248 -12.29 -12.19 3.54
C MET A 248 -11.96 -12.10 5.03
N ILE A 249 -10.81 -12.67 5.40
CA ILE A 249 -10.20 -12.58 6.72
C ILE A 249 -8.75 -12.15 6.50
N VAL A 250 -8.44 -10.93 6.93
CA VAL A 250 -7.17 -10.26 6.71
C VAL A 250 -6.30 -10.40 7.96
N TYR A 251 -5.05 -10.84 7.75
CA TYR A 251 -4.00 -10.77 8.76
C TYR A 251 -3.11 -9.57 8.45
N GLU A 252 -3.24 -8.51 9.24
CA GLU A 252 -2.46 -7.28 9.08
C GLU A 252 -1.07 -7.45 9.73
N VAL A 253 -0.02 -7.07 8.99
CA VAL A 253 1.38 -7.38 9.33
C VAL A 253 2.28 -6.18 9.06
N HIS A 254 3.14 -5.85 10.03
CA HIS A 254 4.32 -5.03 9.79
C HIS A 254 5.55 -5.94 9.54
N PRO A 255 6.10 -5.98 8.30
CA PRO A 255 7.16 -6.92 7.93
C PRO A 255 8.39 -6.86 8.84
N GLY A 256 8.79 -5.67 9.28
CA GLY A 256 10.01 -5.48 10.07
C GLY A 256 9.92 -5.90 11.54
N SER A 257 8.74 -6.31 12.03
CA SER A 257 8.53 -6.66 13.45
C SER A 257 7.66 -7.89 13.69
N TRP A 258 7.12 -8.53 12.66
CA TRP A 258 6.36 -9.77 12.82
C TRP A 258 7.20 -10.84 13.51
N GLN A 259 8.37 -11.12 12.94
CA GLN A 259 9.36 -12.01 13.53
C GLN A 259 10.76 -11.51 13.20
N ARG A 260 11.70 -11.70 14.12
CA ARG A 260 13.12 -11.46 13.92
C ARG A 260 13.93 -12.69 14.33
N ASP A 261 15.15 -12.77 13.85
CA ASP A 261 16.08 -13.82 14.22
C ASP A 261 16.49 -13.67 15.70
N PRO A 262 16.24 -14.64 16.58
CA PRO A 262 16.68 -14.57 17.98
C PRO A 262 18.21 -14.45 18.12
N ALA A 263 18.98 -14.97 17.15
CA ALA A 263 20.43 -14.85 17.13
C ALA A 263 20.92 -13.50 16.58
N ALA A 264 20.06 -12.76 15.87
CA ALA A 264 20.36 -11.45 15.28
C ALA A 264 19.13 -10.52 15.37
N PRO A 265 18.74 -10.07 16.58
CA PRO A 265 17.48 -9.36 16.81
C PRO A 265 17.38 -7.98 16.15
N ASP A 266 18.51 -7.41 15.74
CA ASP A 266 18.57 -6.14 14.98
C ASP A 266 18.40 -6.34 13.47
N ARG A 267 18.50 -7.58 12.98
CA ARG A 267 18.32 -7.94 11.58
C ARG A 267 16.84 -8.08 11.25
N PHE A 268 16.41 -7.47 10.17
CA PHE A 268 15.09 -7.74 9.58
C PHE A 268 15.11 -9.05 8.79
N PHE A 269 13.98 -9.75 8.77
CA PHE A 269 13.80 -10.83 7.80
C PHE A 269 13.68 -10.26 6.40
N THR A 270 14.23 -11.00 5.44
CA THR A 270 14.00 -10.71 4.02
C THR A 270 12.61 -11.15 3.59
N PHE A 271 12.13 -10.67 2.44
CA PHE A 271 10.87 -11.12 1.86
C PHE A 271 10.87 -12.60 1.53
N LEU A 272 12.03 -13.20 1.22
CA LEU A 272 12.15 -14.66 1.06
C LEU A 272 11.95 -15.40 2.39
N GLU A 273 12.56 -14.93 3.48
CA GLU A 273 12.36 -15.51 4.81
C GLU A 273 10.92 -15.34 5.31
N LEU A 274 10.30 -14.19 5.03
CA LEU A 274 8.87 -13.96 5.27
C LEU A 274 8.03 -14.91 4.39
N ALA A 275 8.38 -15.13 3.13
CA ALA A 275 7.66 -16.07 2.28
C ALA A 275 7.74 -17.51 2.80
N ASP A 276 8.86 -17.90 3.42
CA ASP A 276 9.06 -19.22 4.04
C ASP A 276 8.32 -19.40 5.36
N LYS A 277 8.07 -18.32 6.11
CA LYS A 277 7.54 -18.40 7.48
C LYS A 277 6.13 -17.84 7.60
N LEU A 278 5.90 -16.63 7.11
CA LEU A 278 4.63 -15.92 7.22
C LEU A 278 3.56 -16.58 6.34
N ILE A 279 3.85 -16.91 5.09
CA ILE A 279 2.84 -17.47 4.18
C ILE A 279 2.30 -18.82 4.69
N PRO A 280 3.15 -19.80 5.09
CA PRO A 280 2.65 -21.04 5.70
C PRO A 280 1.90 -20.80 7.00
N TYR A 281 2.34 -19.85 7.83
CA TYR A 281 1.64 -19.48 9.07
C TYR A 281 0.23 -18.95 8.79
N VAL A 282 0.11 -17.95 7.91
CA VAL A 282 -1.16 -17.35 7.49
C VAL A 282 -2.09 -18.41 6.90
N LYS A 283 -1.55 -19.29 6.05
CA LYS A 283 -2.32 -20.39 5.45
C LYS A 283 -2.81 -21.37 6.51
N HIS A 284 -1.93 -21.77 7.43
CA HIS A 284 -2.25 -22.70 8.51
C HIS A 284 -3.32 -22.14 9.43
N MET A 285 -3.25 -20.83 9.73
CA MET A 285 -4.24 -20.12 10.54
C MET A 285 -5.56 -19.86 9.80
N GLY A 286 -5.67 -20.16 8.51
CA GLY A 286 -6.93 -20.03 7.75
C GLY A 286 -7.27 -18.61 7.32
N PHE A 287 -6.32 -17.67 7.32
CA PHE A 287 -6.53 -16.34 6.74
C PHE A 287 -6.59 -16.40 5.22
N THR A 288 -7.32 -15.48 4.60
CA THR A 288 -7.45 -15.41 3.14
C THR A 288 -6.58 -14.32 2.52
N HIS A 289 -6.20 -13.30 3.30
CA HIS A 289 -5.37 -12.20 2.84
C HIS A 289 -4.31 -11.82 3.87
N ILE A 290 -3.19 -11.30 3.38
CA ILE A 290 -2.20 -10.56 4.16
C ILE A 290 -2.34 -9.09 3.79
N GLU A 291 -2.47 -8.21 4.78
CA GLU A 291 -2.35 -6.77 4.58
C GLU A 291 -1.02 -6.32 5.17
N LEU A 292 -0.15 -5.76 4.33
CA LEU A 292 1.14 -5.25 4.77
C LEU A 292 1.02 -3.76 5.07
N LEU A 293 1.51 -3.34 6.24
CA LEU A 293 1.87 -1.94 6.47
C LEU A 293 2.83 -1.46 5.37
N PRO A 294 2.94 -0.13 5.13
CA PRO A 294 3.55 0.37 3.90
C PRO A 294 4.97 -0.18 3.65
N VAL A 295 5.14 -0.83 2.52
CA VAL A 295 6.43 -1.40 2.06
C VAL A 295 7.20 -0.46 1.14
N MET A 296 6.64 0.73 0.87
CA MET A 296 7.30 1.77 0.09
C MET A 296 8.49 2.35 0.87
N GLU A 297 9.53 2.83 0.18
CA GLU A 297 10.72 3.36 0.84
C GLU A 297 10.41 4.62 1.68
N HIS A 298 10.87 4.57 2.93
CA HIS A 298 10.59 5.54 3.98
C HIS A 298 11.83 5.71 4.88
N PRO A 299 12.15 6.91 5.37
CA PRO A 299 13.42 7.17 6.05
C PRO A 299 13.44 6.73 7.52
N LEU A 300 12.28 6.59 8.16
CA LEU A 300 12.15 6.37 9.60
C LEU A 300 11.33 5.12 9.92
N ASP A 301 11.89 4.14 10.63
CA ASP A 301 11.17 2.90 11.02
C ASP A 301 9.96 3.16 11.91
N GLU A 302 10.05 4.17 12.78
CA GLU A 302 9.02 4.57 13.72
C GLU A 302 7.84 5.26 13.04
N SER A 303 7.97 5.62 11.75
CA SER A 303 6.80 5.98 10.94
C SER A 303 5.96 4.76 10.54
N TRP A 304 6.47 3.55 10.77
CA TRP A 304 5.89 2.26 10.38
C TRP A 304 5.63 2.11 8.88
N GLY A 305 6.22 3.00 8.07
CA GLY A 305 6.02 3.09 6.63
C GLY A 305 5.17 4.28 6.19
N TYR A 306 4.42 4.93 7.09
CA TYR A 306 3.46 5.97 6.74
C TYR A 306 4.08 7.32 6.34
N GLN A 307 5.39 7.50 6.48
CA GLN A 307 6.11 8.67 5.95
C GLN A 307 6.94 8.27 4.72
N VAL A 308 6.24 7.94 3.63
CA VAL A 308 6.85 7.47 2.38
C VAL A 308 7.64 8.58 1.70
N ALA A 309 8.95 8.38 1.54
CA ALA A 309 9.82 9.31 0.81
C ALA A 309 9.90 8.98 -0.69
N ALA A 310 9.61 7.74 -1.09
CA ALA A 310 9.67 7.29 -2.47
C ALA A 310 8.55 6.29 -2.82
N PRO A 311 7.39 6.78 -3.28
CA PRO A 311 6.20 5.97 -3.53
C PRO A 311 6.37 4.79 -4.50
N PHE A 312 7.30 4.88 -5.46
CA PHE A 312 7.57 3.84 -6.47
C PHE A 312 8.63 2.83 -6.05
N SER A 313 9.26 3.03 -4.88
CA SER A 313 10.36 2.19 -4.43
C SER A 313 9.88 1.20 -3.41
N LEU A 314 10.23 -0.08 -3.56
CA LEU A 314 10.24 -0.99 -2.43
C LEU A 314 11.29 -0.53 -1.42
N THR A 315 11.02 -0.66 -0.12
CA THR A 315 12.04 -0.43 0.90
C THR A 315 13.14 -1.48 0.86
N SER A 316 14.39 -1.05 0.91
CA SER A 316 15.56 -1.93 0.85
C SER A 316 15.85 -2.68 2.16
N ARG A 317 15.03 -2.45 3.21
CA ARG A 317 15.17 -3.10 4.53
C ARG A 317 15.00 -4.62 4.49
N TYR A 318 14.14 -5.10 3.59
CA TYR A 318 13.66 -6.48 3.59
C TYR A 318 14.09 -7.25 2.33
N GLY A 319 15.01 -6.71 1.53
CA GLY A 319 15.48 -7.36 0.31
C GLY A 319 15.19 -6.55 -0.95
N THR A 320 15.22 -7.22 -2.10
CA THR A 320 15.10 -6.59 -3.42
C THR A 320 13.67 -6.61 -3.96
N PRO A 321 13.37 -5.81 -5.00
CA PRO A 321 12.10 -5.88 -5.74
C PRO A 321 11.71 -7.30 -6.15
N GLU A 322 12.66 -8.10 -6.65
CA GLU A 322 12.43 -9.48 -7.07
C GLU A 322 12.06 -10.40 -5.91
N GLU A 323 12.67 -10.22 -4.74
CA GLU A 323 12.33 -11.00 -3.54
C GLU A 323 10.89 -10.68 -3.06
N PHE A 324 10.45 -9.44 -3.20
CA PHE A 324 9.06 -9.08 -2.92
C PHE A 324 8.08 -9.63 -3.96
N GLN A 325 8.45 -9.62 -5.25
CA GLN A 325 7.67 -10.28 -6.29
C GLN A 325 7.53 -11.78 -6.01
N GLU A 326 8.60 -12.45 -5.56
CA GLU A 326 8.55 -13.86 -5.14
C GLU A 326 7.66 -14.08 -3.91
N PHE A 327 7.69 -13.19 -2.92
CA PHE A 327 6.77 -13.24 -1.78
C PHE A 327 5.30 -13.21 -2.24
N VAL A 328 4.94 -12.27 -3.10
CA VAL A 328 3.58 -12.16 -3.63
C VAL A 328 3.21 -13.38 -4.49
N ASN A 329 4.12 -13.84 -5.36
CA ASN A 329 3.93 -15.00 -6.21
C ASN A 329 3.65 -16.27 -5.38
N ARG A 330 4.37 -16.46 -4.27
CA ARG A 330 4.15 -17.58 -3.33
C ARG A 330 2.88 -17.44 -2.51
N ALA A 331 2.46 -16.22 -2.18
CA ALA A 331 1.20 -15.98 -1.52
C ALA A 331 0.05 -16.40 -2.44
N HIS A 332 0.09 -15.98 -3.71
CA HIS A 332 -0.88 -16.37 -4.73
C HIS A 332 -0.89 -17.88 -4.99
N ALA A 333 0.28 -18.53 -5.07
CA ALA A 333 0.37 -19.98 -5.17
C ALA A 333 -0.26 -20.72 -3.97
N SER A 334 -0.31 -20.06 -2.80
CA SER A 334 -0.95 -20.55 -1.58
C SER A 334 -2.43 -20.15 -1.46
N ASN A 335 -3.00 -19.50 -2.48
CA ASN A 335 -4.32 -18.88 -2.50
C ASN A 335 -4.52 -17.87 -1.36
N ILE A 336 -3.53 -17.00 -1.17
CA ILE A 336 -3.56 -15.89 -0.22
C ILE A 336 -3.42 -14.59 -1.01
N GLY A 337 -4.36 -13.67 -0.83
CA GLY A 337 -4.27 -12.35 -1.45
C GLY A 337 -3.35 -11.40 -0.67
N VAL A 338 -2.75 -10.45 -1.37
CA VAL A 338 -1.86 -9.45 -0.76
C VAL A 338 -2.45 -8.05 -0.94
N ILE A 339 -2.67 -7.37 0.18
CA ILE A 339 -3.13 -5.98 0.27
C ILE A 339 -1.95 -5.13 0.76
N LEU A 340 -1.78 -3.94 0.22
CA LEU A 340 -0.80 -2.97 0.72
C LEU A 340 -1.48 -1.75 1.31
N ASP A 341 -1.03 -1.32 2.49
CA ASP A 341 -1.21 0.06 2.91
C ASP A 341 -0.49 0.97 1.92
N TRP A 342 -1.26 1.85 1.29
CA TRP A 342 -0.81 2.82 0.31
C TRP A 342 -1.05 4.23 0.83
N VAL A 343 -0.07 5.12 0.66
CA VAL A 343 0.00 6.41 1.37
C VAL A 343 -0.07 7.61 0.40
N PRO A 344 -1.24 7.91 -0.20
CA PRO A 344 -1.44 9.07 -1.06
C PRO A 344 -1.82 10.36 -0.29
N ALA A 345 -1.97 10.28 1.03
CA ALA A 345 -2.48 11.38 1.85
C ALA A 345 -1.41 12.48 2.05
N HIS A 346 -0.16 12.09 2.25
CA HIS A 346 0.93 13.04 2.54
C HIS A 346 2.30 12.42 2.25
N PHE A 347 3.35 13.24 2.34
CA PHE A 347 4.75 12.81 2.23
C PHE A 347 5.65 13.66 3.15
N PRO A 348 6.82 13.17 3.58
CA PRO A 348 7.65 13.85 4.56
C PRO A 348 8.40 15.05 3.97
N LYS A 349 8.98 15.88 4.84
CA LYS A 349 9.72 17.10 4.46
C LYS A 349 11.22 16.87 4.23
N ASP A 350 11.65 15.61 4.24
CA ASP A 350 13.04 15.24 4.00
C ASP A 350 13.60 15.86 2.71
N ALA A 351 14.75 16.52 2.82
CA ALA A 351 15.31 17.34 1.75
C ALA A 351 15.58 16.55 0.46
N HIS A 352 15.90 15.25 0.57
CA HIS A 352 16.15 14.38 -0.58
C HIS A 352 14.87 13.96 -1.33
N SER A 353 13.69 14.08 -0.72
CA SER A 353 12.41 13.62 -1.25
C SER A 353 11.67 14.73 -2.05
N LEU A 354 10.34 14.62 -2.18
CA LEU A 354 9.50 15.39 -3.10
C LEU A 354 9.29 16.86 -2.73
N GLY A 355 9.55 17.26 -1.49
CA GLY A 355 9.27 18.64 -1.02
C GLY A 355 10.17 19.68 -1.70
N ASN A 356 9.60 20.80 -2.13
CA ASN A 356 10.30 21.86 -2.87
C ASN A 356 11.17 21.34 -4.03
N PHE A 357 10.69 20.32 -4.75
CA PHE A 357 11.50 19.47 -5.62
C PHE A 357 12.37 20.25 -6.63
N ASP A 358 11.80 21.27 -7.26
CA ASP A 358 12.47 22.12 -8.27
C ASP A 358 12.75 23.56 -7.79
N GLY A 359 12.76 23.76 -6.47
CA GLY A 359 12.82 25.08 -5.83
C GLY A 359 11.46 25.77 -5.69
N THR A 360 10.38 25.09 -6.05
CA THR A 360 8.99 25.53 -5.83
C THR A 360 8.17 24.42 -5.19
N ALA A 361 6.99 24.75 -4.65
CA ALA A 361 6.00 23.79 -4.23
C ALA A 361 5.43 23.04 -5.46
N LEU A 362 6.11 21.96 -5.84
CA LEU A 362 5.87 21.21 -7.07
C LEU A 362 4.81 20.12 -6.85
N TYR A 363 5.10 19.21 -5.92
CA TYR A 363 4.25 18.08 -5.55
C TYR A 363 3.24 18.49 -4.47
N GLU A 364 3.64 19.38 -3.57
CA GLU A 364 2.81 19.97 -2.53
C GLU A 364 2.10 21.25 -3.00
N HIS A 365 1.06 21.65 -2.27
CA HIS A 365 0.39 22.92 -2.53
C HIS A 365 1.19 24.10 -1.94
N ALA A 366 1.36 25.18 -2.71
CA ALA A 366 2.18 26.34 -2.30
C ALA A 366 1.65 27.08 -1.05
N ASP A 367 0.33 27.16 -0.89
CA ASP A 367 -0.29 27.64 0.36
C ASP A 367 -0.19 26.56 1.45
N HIS A 368 0.61 26.80 2.48
CA HIS A 368 0.82 25.90 3.61
C HIS A 368 -0.48 25.46 4.33
N ARG A 369 -1.52 26.30 4.32
CA ARG A 369 -2.83 25.98 4.91
C ARG A 369 -3.58 24.88 4.14
N ARG A 370 -3.15 24.59 2.91
CA ARG A 370 -3.65 23.48 2.08
C ARG A 370 -2.58 22.41 1.84
N GLY A 371 -1.30 22.78 1.86
CA GLY A 371 -0.17 21.94 1.47
C GLY A 371 0.60 21.29 2.61
N SER A 372 0.17 21.42 3.86
CA SER A 372 0.89 20.80 5.00
C SER A 372 -0.03 20.30 6.11
N HIS A 373 0.32 19.17 6.73
CA HIS A 373 -0.30 18.74 7.99
C HIS A 373 0.53 19.27 9.16
N PRO A 374 0.02 20.26 9.92
CA PRO A 374 0.82 20.93 10.95
C PRO A 374 1.21 19.98 12.10
N GLN A 375 0.29 19.11 12.54
CA GLN A 375 0.54 18.18 13.65
C GLN A 375 1.52 17.05 13.28
N TRP A 376 1.56 16.64 12.00
CA TRP A 376 2.43 15.56 11.53
C TRP A 376 3.77 16.06 11.01
N GLY A 377 3.87 17.37 10.71
CA GLY A 377 5.07 17.95 10.13
C GLY A 377 5.32 17.54 8.67
N THR A 378 4.30 17.07 7.95
CA THR A 378 4.40 16.55 6.57
C THR A 378 3.81 17.50 5.53
N TYR A 379 4.07 17.26 4.25
CA TYR A 379 3.44 17.94 3.12
C TYR A 379 2.26 17.15 2.58
N ILE A 380 1.27 17.86 2.01
CA ILE A 380 0.09 17.28 1.36
C ILE A 380 0.25 17.43 -0.15
N TYR A 381 -0.02 16.36 -0.90
CA TYR A 381 0.00 16.39 -2.36
C TYR A 381 -0.99 17.41 -2.92
N ASN A 382 -0.58 18.13 -3.96
CA ASN A 382 -1.44 19.04 -4.69
C ASN A 382 -2.31 18.28 -5.70
N TYR A 383 -3.38 17.65 -5.21
CA TYR A 383 -4.29 16.83 -6.00
C TYR A 383 -4.90 17.57 -7.21
N GLY A 384 -5.01 18.91 -7.13
CA GLY A 384 -5.53 19.73 -8.23
C GLY A 384 -4.57 19.89 -9.41
N ARG A 385 -3.28 19.54 -9.23
CA ARG A 385 -2.28 19.57 -10.29
C ARG A 385 -2.29 18.24 -11.04
N ARG A 386 -2.53 18.31 -12.35
CA ARG A 386 -2.74 17.13 -13.22
C ARG A 386 -1.59 16.14 -13.18
N GLU A 387 -0.35 16.63 -13.23
CA GLU A 387 0.84 15.80 -13.19
C GLU A 387 1.02 15.11 -11.83
N VAL A 388 0.59 15.74 -10.74
CA VAL A 388 0.64 15.17 -9.37
C VAL A 388 -0.45 14.14 -9.19
N SER A 389 -1.67 14.43 -9.63
CA SER A 389 -2.77 13.45 -9.66
C SER A 389 -2.36 12.21 -10.49
N ASN A 390 -1.80 12.43 -11.69
CA ASN A 390 -1.31 11.35 -12.54
C ASN A 390 -0.16 10.57 -11.88
N TYR A 391 0.78 11.24 -11.21
CA TYR A 391 1.86 10.60 -10.46
C TYR A 391 1.30 9.59 -9.45
N LEU A 392 0.29 9.99 -8.66
CA LEU A 392 -0.35 9.12 -7.66
C LEU A 392 -1.19 8.00 -8.29
N ILE A 393 -1.99 8.28 -9.32
CA ILE A 393 -2.78 7.24 -10.01
C ILE A 393 -1.85 6.20 -10.66
N SER A 394 -0.77 6.67 -11.28
CA SER A 394 0.25 5.80 -11.86
C SER A 394 0.98 4.99 -10.79
N ASN A 395 1.16 5.54 -9.59
CA ASN A 395 1.75 4.83 -8.46
C ASN A 395 0.86 3.70 -7.94
N ALA A 396 -0.45 3.92 -7.81
CA ALA A 396 -1.39 2.87 -7.44
C ALA A 396 -1.35 1.71 -8.45
N LEU A 397 -1.40 2.02 -9.75
CA LEU A 397 -1.32 1.00 -10.81
C LEU A 397 0.05 0.33 -10.89
N PHE A 398 1.14 1.02 -10.54
CA PHE A 398 2.46 0.41 -10.49
C PHE A 398 2.50 -0.77 -9.51
N TRP A 399 1.96 -0.62 -8.31
CA TRP A 399 1.89 -1.72 -7.33
C TRP A 399 0.99 -2.86 -7.80
N ILE A 400 -0.18 -2.53 -8.36
CA ILE A 400 -1.14 -3.52 -8.86
C ILE A 400 -0.57 -4.29 -10.07
N GLU A 401 0.08 -3.61 -11.02
CA GLU A 401 0.54 -4.20 -12.29
C GLU A 401 1.94 -4.82 -12.21
N LYS A 402 2.91 -4.18 -11.52
CA LYS A 402 4.31 -4.67 -11.47
C LYS A 402 4.57 -5.65 -10.34
N TYR A 403 3.79 -5.58 -9.26
CA TYR A 403 3.91 -6.47 -8.10
C TYR A 403 2.68 -7.35 -7.89
N HIS A 404 1.71 -7.32 -8.81
CA HIS A 404 0.50 -8.17 -8.80
C HIS A 404 -0.38 -8.02 -7.55
N ILE A 405 -0.22 -6.92 -6.80
CA ILE A 405 -0.96 -6.65 -5.55
C ILE A 405 -2.47 -6.69 -5.80
N ASP A 406 -3.21 -7.31 -4.88
CA ASP A 406 -4.65 -7.54 -5.03
C ASP A 406 -5.51 -6.39 -4.50
N GLY A 407 -4.95 -5.58 -3.60
CA GLY A 407 -5.65 -4.48 -2.96
C GLY A 407 -4.75 -3.37 -2.46
N LEU A 408 -5.31 -2.17 -2.37
CA LEU A 408 -4.69 -1.02 -1.73
C LEU A 408 -5.63 -0.50 -0.63
N ARG A 409 -5.10 -0.36 0.58
CA ARG A 409 -5.78 0.31 1.69
C ARG A 409 -5.20 1.71 1.88
N VAL A 410 -6.07 2.72 1.92
CA VAL A 410 -5.69 4.12 2.13
C VAL A 410 -6.00 4.51 3.58
N ASP A 411 -4.96 4.85 4.32
CA ASP A 411 -5.06 5.41 5.67
C ASP A 411 -5.50 6.87 5.66
N ALA A 412 -6.17 7.28 6.74
CA ALA A 412 -6.49 8.66 7.07
C ALA A 412 -7.15 9.41 5.91
N VAL A 413 -8.11 8.82 5.19
CA VAL A 413 -8.79 9.45 4.06
C VAL A 413 -9.43 10.78 4.46
N ALA A 414 -9.88 10.90 5.72
CA ALA A 414 -10.37 12.17 6.28
C ALA A 414 -9.35 13.32 6.17
N SER A 415 -8.06 13.04 6.30
CA SER A 415 -6.98 14.03 6.17
C SER A 415 -6.90 14.62 4.75
N MET A 416 -7.32 13.85 3.75
CA MET A 416 -7.40 14.28 2.36
C MET A 416 -8.69 15.06 2.10
N LEU A 417 -9.82 14.58 2.62
CA LEU A 417 -11.17 15.07 2.32
C LEU A 417 -11.47 16.46 2.89
N TYR A 418 -10.80 16.86 3.98
CA TYR A 418 -11.16 18.09 4.69
C TYR A 418 -10.01 19.08 4.78
N LEU A 419 -10.29 20.32 4.38
CA LEU A 419 -9.38 21.46 4.43
C LEU A 419 -9.16 21.96 5.86
N ASP A 420 -10.03 21.63 6.81
CA ASP A 420 -9.90 21.98 8.24
C ASP A 420 -9.29 20.83 9.09
N TYR A 421 -8.87 19.72 8.47
CA TYR A 421 -8.35 18.57 9.20
C TYR A 421 -7.14 18.92 10.07
N ALA A 422 -7.26 18.70 11.38
CA ALA A 422 -6.23 18.95 12.38
C ALA A 422 -5.67 20.40 12.35
N ARG A 423 -6.52 21.38 12.04
CA ARG A 423 -6.20 22.82 12.00
C ARG A 423 -7.13 23.61 12.93
N ASP A 424 -6.60 24.67 13.52
CA ASP A 424 -7.38 25.62 14.32
C ASP A 424 -8.17 26.59 13.44
N ASP A 425 -9.18 27.24 14.02
CA ASP A 425 -9.98 28.27 13.33
C ASP A 425 -9.10 29.45 12.88
N GLY A 426 -9.15 29.75 11.57
CA GLY A 426 -8.32 30.78 10.93
C GLY A 426 -7.06 30.26 10.23
N ASP A 427 -6.66 29.02 10.53
CA ASP A 427 -5.47 28.37 9.93
C ASP A 427 -5.80 27.48 8.72
N TRP A 428 -7.01 27.59 8.19
CA TRP A 428 -7.46 26.92 6.97
C TRP A 428 -8.28 27.86 6.07
N LEU A 429 -8.46 27.46 4.81
CA LEU A 429 -9.27 28.19 3.84
C LEU A 429 -10.42 27.32 3.32
N PRO A 430 -11.64 27.87 3.19
CA PRO A 430 -12.75 27.15 2.58
C PRO A 430 -12.54 26.93 1.08
N ASN A 431 -13.24 25.93 0.55
CA ASN A 431 -13.32 25.69 -0.88
C ASN A 431 -14.09 26.82 -1.59
N ARG A 432 -14.13 26.75 -2.92
CA ARG A 432 -14.80 27.75 -3.78
C ARG A 432 -16.31 27.94 -3.52
N TYR A 433 -16.94 27.05 -2.76
CA TYR A 433 -18.36 27.11 -2.37
C TYR A 433 -18.56 27.47 -0.89
N GLY A 434 -17.49 27.78 -0.16
CA GLY A 434 -17.54 28.13 1.27
C GLY A 434 -17.51 26.93 2.22
N GLY A 435 -17.42 25.70 1.71
CA GLY A 435 -17.35 24.48 2.51
C GLY A 435 -15.92 24.09 2.90
N LYS A 436 -15.81 23.07 3.75
CA LYS A 436 -14.52 22.52 4.22
C LYS A 436 -14.01 21.35 3.38
N GLU A 437 -14.81 20.88 2.44
CA GLU A 437 -14.49 19.74 1.59
C GLU A 437 -13.37 20.10 0.62
N ASN A 438 -12.34 19.28 0.56
CA ASN A 438 -11.25 19.38 -0.40
C ASN A 438 -11.68 18.78 -1.73
N LEU A 439 -12.26 19.61 -2.60
CA LEU A 439 -12.85 19.19 -3.87
C LEU A 439 -11.84 18.49 -4.79
N GLU A 440 -10.59 18.95 -4.79
CA GLU A 440 -9.53 18.38 -5.59
C GLU A 440 -9.13 16.97 -5.11
N ALA A 441 -9.12 16.72 -3.80
CA ALA A 441 -8.87 15.38 -3.25
C ALA A 441 -10.05 14.43 -3.53
N ILE A 442 -11.29 14.91 -3.40
CA ILE A 442 -12.50 14.13 -3.72
C ILE A 442 -12.48 13.71 -5.19
N GLU A 443 -12.17 14.63 -6.10
CA GLU A 443 -12.09 14.32 -7.53
C GLU A 443 -10.93 13.36 -7.83
N PHE A 444 -9.77 13.55 -7.20
CA PHE A 444 -8.65 12.61 -7.31
C PHE A 444 -9.04 11.19 -6.89
N LEU A 445 -9.69 11.01 -5.74
CA LEU A 445 -10.10 9.68 -5.25
C LEU A 445 -11.11 9.01 -6.17
N ARG A 446 -12.08 9.78 -6.69
CA ARG A 446 -13.05 9.27 -7.68
C ARG A 446 -12.34 8.84 -8.96
N HIS A 447 -11.47 9.68 -9.50
CA HIS A 447 -10.72 9.39 -10.72
C HIS A 447 -9.82 8.17 -10.55
N LEU A 448 -9.07 8.10 -9.45
CA LEU A 448 -8.25 6.96 -9.07
C LEU A 448 -9.06 5.65 -9.08
N ASN A 449 -10.15 5.60 -8.29
CA ASN A 449 -10.94 4.39 -8.15
C ASN A 449 -11.58 4.00 -9.50
N SER A 450 -12.10 4.95 -10.28
CA SER A 450 -12.65 4.67 -11.62
C SER A 450 -11.62 4.01 -12.54
N ILE A 451 -10.38 4.51 -12.57
CA ILE A 451 -9.33 3.93 -13.43
C ILE A 451 -8.86 2.57 -12.92
N VAL A 452 -8.74 2.40 -11.59
CA VAL A 452 -8.39 1.10 -11.01
C VAL A 452 -9.45 0.06 -11.34
N TYR A 453 -10.74 0.36 -11.15
CA TYR A 453 -11.82 -0.58 -11.44
C TYR A 453 -12.06 -0.83 -12.93
N GLU A 454 -11.77 0.14 -13.80
CA GLU A 454 -11.79 -0.06 -15.26
C GLU A 454 -10.76 -1.13 -15.67
N LYS A 455 -9.54 -1.06 -15.11
CA LYS A 455 -8.43 -1.95 -15.46
C LYS A 455 -8.43 -3.26 -14.67
N HIS A 456 -8.86 -3.22 -13.41
CA HIS A 456 -8.83 -4.31 -12.43
C HIS A 456 -10.15 -4.36 -11.65
N PRO A 457 -11.24 -4.88 -12.24
CA PRO A 457 -12.61 -4.76 -11.69
C PRO A 457 -12.84 -5.33 -10.29
N ASN A 458 -12.02 -6.28 -9.85
CA ASN A 458 -12.14 -6.92 -8.52
C ASN A 458 -10.98 -6.56 -7.58
N CYS A 459 -10.21 -5.49 -7.87
CA CYS A 459 -9.19 -5.00 -6.96
C CYS A 459 -9.83 -4.50 -5.65
N LEU A 460 -9.17 -4.78 -4.52
CA LEU A 460 -9.64 -4.37 -3.21
C LEU A 460 -9.17 -2.95 -2.91
N MET A 461 -9.98 -1.95 -3.27
CA MET A 461 -9.76 -0.57 -2.83
C MET A 461 -10.45 -0.36 -1.48
N ILE A 462 -9.66 -0.12 -0.43
CA ILE A 462 -10.13 -0.05 0.96
C ILE A 462 -9.81 1.33 1.53
N ALA A 463 -10.75 1.96 2.23
CA ALA A 463 -10.55 3.24 2.90
C ALA A 463 -10.66 3.11 4.43
N GLU A 464 -9.72 3.70 5.15
CA GLU A 464 -9.96 4.18 6.52
C GLU A 464 -10.42 5.63 6.46
N GLU A 465 -11.67 5.86 6.87
CA GLU A 465 -12.27 7.19 6.87
C GLU A 465 -13.06 7.31 8.17
N SER A 466 -12.52 8.10 9.10
CA SER A 466 -12.97 8.20 10.49
C SER A 466 -14.02 9.29 10.74
N THR A 467 -14.54 9.94 9.69
CA THR A 467 -15.70 10.83 9.78
C THR A 467 -16.97 10.17 9.22
N SER A 468 -18.05 10.94 9.12
CA SER A 468 -19.32 10.50 8.57
C SER A 468 -19.46 10.87 7.08
N PHE A 469 -18.38 10.83 6.29
CA PHE A 469 -18.47 11.13 4.87
C PHE A 469 -19.37 10.10 4.18
N TYR A 470 -20.35 10.56 3.39
CA TYR A 470 -21.33 9.70 2.76
C TYR A 470 -20.74 9.04 1.49
N GLY A 471 -20.97 7.74 1.33
CA GLY A 471 -20.70 7.03 0.07
C GLY A 471 -19.22 6.75 -0.16
N VAL A 472 -18.44 6.51 0.89
CA VAL A 472 -17.01 6.21 0.76
C VAL A 472 -16.81 4.96 -0.09
N SER A 473 -17.56 3.90 0.19
CA SER A 473 -17.51 2.62 -0.51
C SER A 473 -18.65 2.43 -1.52
N ARG A 474 -19.12 3.55 -2.10
CA ARG A 474 -20.15 3.57 -3.16
C ARG A 474 -19.54 4.01 -4.50
N PRO A 475 -20.11 3.57 -5.63
CA PRO A 475 -19.60 3.92 -6.96
C PRO A 475 -19.46 5.44 -7.16
N ALA A 476 -18.37 5.83 -7.83
CA ALA A 476 -18.05 7.25 -8.07
C ALA A 476 -19.11 7.95 -8.96
N ASP A 477 -19.68 7.23 -9.91
CA ASP A 477 -20.76 7.70 -10.81
C ASP A 477 -22.12 7.90 -10.10
N HIS A 478 -22.28 7.35 -8.89
CA HIS A 478 -23.43 7.56 -8.01
C HIS A 478 -23.13 8.54 -6.86
N GLY A 479 -22.06 9.33 -6.98
CA GLY A 479 -21.69 10.36 -6.01
C GLY A 479 -20.80 9.89 -4.86
N GLY A 480 -20.41 8.61 -4.83
CA GLY A 480 -19.45 8.09 -3.85
C GLY A 480 -18.00 8.47 -4.13
N LEU A 481 -17.07 8.00 -3.29
CA LEU A 481 -15.62 8.12 -3.52
C LEU A 481 -15.06 6.99 -4.41
N GLY A 482 -15.85 5.92 -4.61
CA GLY A 482 -15.50 4.81 -5.48
C GLY A 482 -14.71 3.69 -4.81
N PHE A 483 -14.43 3.72 -3.50
CA PHE A 483 -13.79 2.59 -2.84
C PHE A 483 -14.69 1.34 -2.86
N GLY A 484 -14.10 0.16 -2.79
CA GLY A 484 -14.85 -1.10 -2.65
C GLY A 484 -15.27 -1.35 -1.21
N PHE A 485 -14.43 -0.96 -0.24
CA PHE A 485 -14.65 -1.20 1.18
C PHE A 485 -14.28 0.00 2.06
N LYS A 486 -14.88 0.07 3.25
CA LYS A 486 -14.56 1.05 4.30
C LYS A 486 -14.28 0.33 5.62
N TRP A 487 -13.28 0.75 6.38
CA TRP A 487 -13.09 0.32 7.77
C TRP A 487 -14.19 0.87 8.68
N ASN A 488 -14.82 0.01 9.48
CA ASN A 488 -15.86 0.42 10.45
C ASN A 488 -15.26 0.88 11.78
N MET A 489 -14.71 2.10 11.78
CA MET A 489 -14.10 2.69 12.98
C MET A 489 -15.10 2.90 14.12
N GLY A 490 -16.38 3.14 13.81
CA GLY A 490 -17.44 3.24 14.83
C GLY A 490 -17.66 1.93 15.57
N TRP A 491 -17.79 0.81 14.82
CA TRP A 491 -17.87 -0.53 15.42
C TRP A 491 -16.65 -0.83 16.27
N MET A 492 -15.44 -0.56 15.75
CA MET A 492 -14.20 -0.84 16.48
C MET A 492 -14.19 -0.13 17.85
N ASN A 493 -14.47 1.17 17.88
CA ASN A 493 -14.47 1.96 19.11
C ASN A 493 -15.53 1.47 20.11
N ASP A 494 -16.76 1.28 19.65
CA ASP A 494 -17.88 0.85 20.50
C ASP A 494 -17.58 -0.50 21.17
N ILE A 495 -17.05 -1.45 20.39
CA ILE A 495 -16.80 -2.80 20.85
C ILE A 495 -15.58 -2.87 21.77
N LEU A 496 -14.48 -2.20 21.45
CA LEU A 496 -13.32 -2.17 22.35
C LEU A 496 -13.65 -1.48 23.68
N ASP A 497 -14.43 -0.39 23.67
CA ASP A 497 -14.93 0.24 24.88
C ASP A 497 -15.78 -0.74 25.70
N TYR A 498 -16.73 -1.44 25.06
CA TYR A 498 -17.60 -2.41 25.73
C TYR A 498 -16.83 -3.56 26.40
N PHE A 499 -15.88 -4.16 25.70
CA PHE A 499 -15.09 -5.29 26.20
C PHE A 499 -14.10 -4.89 27.31
N SER A 500 -13.65 -3.63 27.33
CA SER A 500 -12.76 -3.11 28.37
C SER A 500 -13.43 -2.87 29.72
N ARG A 501 -14.77 -2.77 29.74
CA ARG A 501 -15.57 -2.53 30.94
C ARG A 501 -15.72 -3.79 31.77
N ASP A 502 -15.85 -3.58 33.08
CA ASP A 502 -16.30 -4.61 34.02
C ASP A 502 -17.65 -5.17 33.53
N PRO A 503 -17.80 -6.51 33.40
CA PRO A 503 -19.06 -7.15 33.04
C PRO A 503 -20.29 -6.65 33.80
N VAL A 504 -20.16 -6.25 35.08
CA VAL A 504 -21.31 -5.73 35.85
C VAL A 504 -21.86 -4.40 35.31
N HIS A 505 -21.04 -3.65 34.58
CA HIS A 505 -21.40 -2.36 33.99
C HIS A 505 -21.85 -2.47 32.53
N ARG A 506 -21.63 -3.60 31.85
CA ARG A 506 -21.94 -3.79 30.43
C ARG A 506 -23.42 -3.57 30.10
N LYS A 507 -24.34 -3.88 31.02
CA LYS A 507 -25.78 -3.62 30.87
C LYS A 507 -26.14 -2.15 30.60
N TYR A 508 -25.32 -1.20 31.08
CA TYR A 508 -25.52 0.23 30.85
C TYR A 508 -24.98 0.71 29.49
N HIS A 509 -24.23 -0.16 28.80
CA HIS A 509 -23.56 0.11 27.53
C HIS A 509 -23.98 -0.91 26.46
N HIS A 510 -25.13 -1.55 26.62
CA HIS A 510 -25.61 -2.59 25.71
C HIS A 510 -25.77 -2.07 24.27
N ASN A 511 -26.02 -0.77 24.12
CA ASN A 511 -26.08 -0.07 22.83
C ASN A 511 -24.77 -0.19 22.03
N ASN A 512 -23.60 -0.30 22.67
CA ASN A 512 -22.33 -0.48 21.97
C ASN A 512 -22.32 -1.76 21.12
N LEU A 513 -23.05 -2.80 21.54
CA LEU A 513 -23.16 -4.06 20.78
C LEU A 513 -24.11 -3.95 19.58
N THR A 514 -25.09 -3.04 19.64
CA THR A 514 -26.22 -3.01 18.70
C THR A 514 -26.19 -1.83 17.73
N PHE A 515 -25.51 -0.74 18.09
CA PHE A 515 -25.59 0.54 17.37
C PHE A 515 -24.99 0.46 15.95
N SER A 516 -23.86 -0.21 15.80
CA SER A 516 -23.20 -0.37 14.50
C SER A 516 -24.08 -1.02 13.43
N LEU A 517 -25.02 -1.89 13.82
CA LEU A 517 -25.98 -2.53 12.92
C LEU A 517 -27.04 -1.58 12.37
N MET A 518 -27.25 -0.41 12.99
CA MET A 518 -28.14 0.62 12.44
C MET A 518 -27.61 1.17 11.10
N TYR A 519 -26.30 1.16 10.90
CA TYR A 519 -25.66 1.68 9.69
C TYR A 519 -24.77 0.65 8.98
N ALA A 520 -24.67 -0.60 9.45
CA ALA A 520 -23.78 -1.63 8.89
C ALA A 520 -23.97 -1.94 7.40
N PHE A 521 -25.12 -1.57 6.82
CA PHE A 521 -25.43 -1.80 5.40
C PHE A 521 -25.35 -0.51 4.56
N SER A 522 -24.96 0.62 5.18
CA SER A 522 -24.77 1.90 4.49
C SER A 522 -23.49 1.94 3.64
N GLU A 523 -22.50 1.11 4.00
CA GLU A 523 -21.20 0.97 3.35
C GLU A 523 -20.81 -0.52 3.33
N ASN A 524 -19.83 -0.88 2.51
CA ASN A 524 -19.25 -2.21 2.49
C ASN A 524 -18.15 -2.31 3.55
N PHE A 525 -18.52 -2.63 4.78
CA PHE A 525 -17.59 -2.57 5.90
C PHE A 525 -16.61 -3.75 5.99
N ILE A 526 -15.36 -3.43 6.32
CA ILE A 526 -14.42 -4.30 7.02
C ILE A 526 -14.49 -3.92 8.50
N LEU A 527 -14.46 -4.90 9.39
CA LEU A 527 -14.38 -4.72 10.84
C LEU A 527 -12.90 -4.80 11.24
N PRO A 528 -12.22 -3.67 11.50
CA PRO A 528 -10.81 -3.66 11.81
C PRO A 528 -10.55 -3.79 13.30
N LEU A 529 -9.62 -4.65 13.68
CA LEU A 529 -8.85 -4.55 14.92
C LEU A 529 -7.38 -4.42 14.51
N SER A 530 -6.94 -3.19 14.20
CA SER A 530 -5.67 -2.92 13.53
C SER A 530 -4.50 -2.64 14.50
N HIS A 531 -3.33 -2.42 13.93
CA HIS A 531 -2.10 -2.04 14.64
C HIS A 531 -2.25 -0.80 15.54
N ASP A 532 -3.02 0.21 15.10
CA ASP A 532 -3.28 1.45 15.84
C ASP A 532 -3.99 1.24 17.17
N GLU A 533 -4.66 0.10 17.34
CA GLU A 533 -5.41 -0.19 18.55
C GLU A 533 -4.58 -0.86 19.63
N VAL A 534 -3.33 -1.25 19.35
CA VAL A 534 -2.47 -1.98 20.31
C VAL A 534 -1.12 -1.30 20.57
N VAL A 535 -1.12 0.03 20.53
CA VAL A 535 0.04 0.92 20.72
C VAL A 535 -0.31 2.15 21.57
N HIS A 536 0.69 2.99 21.86
CA HIS A 536 0.54 4.33 22.44
C HIS A 536 -0.25 4.35 23.76
N GLY A 537 -0.09 3.33 24.61
CA GLY A 537 -0.77 3.23 25.90
C GLY A 537 -2.19 2.67 25.82
N LYS A 538 -2.69 2.32 24.63
CA LYS A 538 -4.00 1.70 24.43
C LYS A 538 -4.06 0.24 24.91
N ARG A 539 -2.93 -0.36 25.30
CA ARG A 539 -2.72 -1.77 25.70
C ARG A 539 -2.85 -2.75 24.53
N SER A 540 -2.26 -3.94 24.69
CA SER A 540 -2.52 -5.07 23.78
C SER A 540 -3.98 -5.53 23.86
N MET A 541 -4.44 -6.28 22.86
CA MET A 541 -5.83 -6.78 22.82
C MET A 541 -6.20 -7.56 24.09
N LEU A 542 -5.36 -8.51 24.51
CA LEU A 542 -5.60 -9.29 25.72
C LEU A 542 -5.62 -8.42 26.99
N ASN A 543 -4.79 -7.37 27.04
CA ASN A 543 -4.72 -6.45 28.18
C ASN A 543 -5.85 -5.42 28.23
N LYS A 544 -6.59 -5.21 27.14
CA LYS A 544 -7.85 -4.44 27.16
C LYS A 544 -8.96 -5.20 27.88
N MET A 545 -8.99 -6.53 27.77
CA MET A 545 -10.06 -7.35 28.34
C MET A 545 -10.13 -7.22 29.86
N PHE A 546 -11.33 -7.07 30.41
CA PHE A 546 -11.53 -7.00 31.86
C PHE A 546 -11.46 -8.39 32.52
N GLY A 547 -10.98 -8.42 33.77
CA GLY A 547 -11.03 -9.59 34.63
C GLY A 547 -9.67 -10.25 34.88
N ASP A 548 -9.72 -11.41 35.53
CA ASP A 548 -8.54 -12.25 35.76
C ASP A 548 -7.99 -12.86 34.45
N ARG A 549 -6.90 -13.63 34.56
CA ARG A 549 -6.25 -14.24 33.39
C ARG A 549 -7.22 -15.08 32.57
N TRP A 550 -8.04 -15.93 33.18
CA TRP A 550 -8.99 -16.76 32.44
C TRP A 550 -10.06 -15.92 31.76
N GLN A 551 -10.62 -14.94 32.48
CA GLN A 551 -11.64 -14.03 31.95
C GLN A 551 -11.11 -13.18 30.79
N LYS A 552 -9.82 -12.79 30.80
CA LYS A 552 -9.19 -12.06 29.69
C LYS A 552 -9.17 -12.89 28.40
N PHE A 553 -8.73 -14.14 28.47
CA PHE A 553 -8.78 -15.05 27.32
C PHE A 553 -10.22 -15.35 26.88
N ALA A 554 -11.14 -15.57 27.82
CA ALA A 554 -12.55 -15.80 27.51
C ALA A 554 -13.19 -14.61 26.79
N ASN A 555 -12.97 -13.39 27.27
CA ASN A 555 -13.41 -12.16 26.61
C ASN A 555 -12.81 -12.00 25.21
N GLN A 556 -11.54 -12.32 25.01
CA GLN A 556 -10.93 -12.22 23.69
C GLN A 556 -11.51 -13.24 22.70
N ARG A 557 -11.76 -14.49 23.14
CA ARG A 557 -12.49 -15.48 22.33
C ARG A 557 -13.90 -14.99 22.01
N LEU A 558 -14.62 -14.45 23.00
CA LEU A 558 -15.96 -13.92 22.81
C LEU A 558 -15.99 -12.73 21.83
N LEU A 559 -15.03 -11.82 21.92
CA LEU A 559 -14.85 -10.71 20.98
C LEU A 559 -14.68 -11.22 19.56
N PHE A 560 -13.79 -12.19 19.35
CA PHE A 560 -13.56 -12.75 18.03
C PHE A 560 -14.77 -13.52 17.50
N LEU A 561 -15.47 -14.31 18.31
CA LEU A 561 -16.72 -14.95 17.86
C LEU A 561 -17.76 -13.89 17.42
N PHE A 562 -17.94 -12.84 18.22
CA PHE A 562 -18.84 -11.75 17.89
C PHE A 562 -18.43 -11.07 16.58
N MET A 563 -17.17 -10.69 16.44
CA MET A 563 -16.62 -10.06 15.24
C MET A 563 -16.79 -10.93 13.99
N TRP A 564 -16.55 -12.24 14.08
CA TRP A 564 -16.70 -13.16 12.96
C TRP A 564 -18.17 -13.30 12.55
N MET A 565 -19.07 -13.36 13.52
CA MET A 565 -20.51 -13.51 13.28
C MET A 565 -21.22 -12.20 12.92
N HIS A 566 -20.64 -11.04 13.21
CA HIS A 566 -21.17 -9.73 12.81
C HIS A 566 -21.05 -9.52 11.28
N PRO A 567 -22.00 -8.83 10.61
CA PRO A 567 -21.85 -8.49 9.18
C PRO A 567 -20.61 -7.63 8.89
N GLY A 568 -19.92 -7.92 7.78
CA GLY A 568 -18.73 -7.22 7.29
C GLY A 568 -17.49 -8.11 7.24
N LYS A 569 -16.45 -7.74 6.47
CA LYS A 569 -15.20 -8.52 6.38
C LYS A 569 -14.34 -8.37 7.62
N LYS A 570 -13.32 -9.23 7.81
CA LYS A 570 -12.57 -9.31 9.08
C LYS A 570 -11.12 -8.88 8.89
N LEU A 571 -10.58 -8.10 9.82
CA LEU A 571 -9.15 -7.78 9.89
C LEU A 571 -8.67 -7.81 11.34
N ILE A 572 -7.60 -8.57 11.61
CA ILE A 572 -6.89 -8.50 12.89
C ILE A 572 -5.40 -8.29 12.66
N PHE A 573 -4.77 -7.56 13.57
CA PHE A 573 -3.32 -7.35 13.56
C PHE A 573 -2.55 -8.49 14.20
N MET A 574 -1.36 -8.73 13.67
CA MET A 574 -0.42 -9.71 14.21
C MET A 574 -0.17 -9.57 15.72
N GLY A 575 -0.11 -10.69 16.43
CA GLY A 575 0.01 -10.75 17.89
C GLY A 575 -1.34 -10.88 18.60
N MET A 576 -2.45 -10.49 17.97
CA MET A 576 -3.78 -10.65 18.55
C MET A 576 -4.24 -12.11 18.56
N GLU A 577 -3.86 -12.91 17.55
CA GLU A 577 -4.32 -14.28 17.36
C GLU A 577 -3.84 -15.26 18.43
N PHE A 578 -2.71 -14.99 19.08
CA PHE A 578 -2.19 -15.77 20.21
C PHE A 578 -2.24 -15.01 21.54
N GLY A 579 -2.83 -13.81 21.56
CA GLY A 579 -3.04 -13.01 22.77
C GLY A 579 -1.76 -12.46 23.38
N GLN A 580 -0.98 -11.69 22.62
CA GLN A 580 0.21 -11.02 23.15
C GLN A 580 -0.14 -10.09 24.33
N TRP A 581 0.71 -10.08 25.36
CA TRP A 581 0.54 -9.21 26.54
C TRP A 581 1.01 -7.78 26.30
N ASN A 582 2.16 -7.62 25.66
CA ASN A 582 2.72 -6.29 25.44
C ASN A 582 2.07 -5.60 24.24
N GLU A 583 2.02 -4.27 24.30
CA GLU A 583 1.78 -3.46 23.11
C GLU A 583 2.77 -3.81 22.01
N TRP A 584 2.31 -3.66 20.77
CA TRP A 584 3.19 -3.79 19.63
C TRP A 584 4.28 -2.71 19.69
N TYR A 585 5.50 -3.12 19.33
CA TYR A 585 6.63 -2.21 19.25
C TYR A 585 7.45 -2.57 18.02
N CYS A 586 7.48 -1.67 17.03
CA CYS A 586 8.05 -1.91 15.70
C CYS A 586 9.56 -2.28 15.71
N LYS A 587 10.29 -2.02 16.79
CA LYS A 587 11.73 -2.31 16.91
C LYS A 587 12.07 -3.72 17.40
N ARG A 588 11.09 -4.55 17.74
CA ARG A 588 11.32 -5.93 18.20
C ARG A 588 10.39 -6.91 17.51
N SER A 589 10.73 -8.19 17.57
CA SER A 589 9.82 -9.27 17.21
C SER A 589 8.59 -9.28 18.11
N LEU A 590 7.48 -9.84 17.61
CA LEU A 590 6.39 -10.29 18.47
C LEU A 590 6.88 -11.30 19.52
N ASP A 591 6.13 -11.42 20.62
CA ASP A 591 6.43 -12.25 21.78
C ASP A 591 6.15 -13.75 21.51
N TRP A 592 6.76 -14.33 20.49
CA TRP A 592 6.52 -15.72 20.05
C TRP A 592 6.73 -16.79 21.14
N HIS A 593 7.58 -16.50 22.13
CA HIS A 593 7.81 -17.37 23.30
C HIS A 593 6.53 -17.60 24.13
N LEU A 594 5.50 -16.75 24.01
CA LEU A 594 4.23 -16.95 24.68
C LEU A 594 3.51 -18.23 24.24
N LEU A 595 3.82 -18.75 23.04
CA LEU A 595 3.30 -20.04 22.58
C LEU A 595 3.87 -21.24 23.35
N ASP A 596 4.82 -21.06 24.27
CA ASP A 596 5.22 -22.10 25.23
C ASP A 596 4.19 -22.28 26.36
N ASP A 597 3.32 -21.29 26.59
CA ASP A 597 2.21 -21.34 27.53
C ASP A 597 0.92 -21.86 26.89
N ALA A 598 0.18 -22.68 27.64
CA ALA A 598 -1.01 -23.36 27.12
C ALA A 598 -2.13 -22.41 26.71
N CYS A 599 -2.38 -21.31 27.45
CA CYS A 599 -3.50 -20.41 27.16
C CYS A 599 -3.31 -19.69 25.81
N HIS A 600 -2.09 -19.30 25.50
CA HIS A 600 -1.76 -18.64 24.22
C HIS A 600 -1.90 -19.60 23.04
N ARG A 601 -1.42 -20.85 23.16
CA ARG A 601 -1.65 -21.89 22.13
C ARG A 601 -3.13 -22.18 21.94
N GLN A 602 -3.89 -22.30 23.02
CA GLN A 602 -5.34 -22.55 22.96
C GLN A 602 -6.09 -21.41 22.25
N LEU A 603 -5.70 -20.15 22.48
CA LEU A 603 -6.26 -19.01 21.76
C LEU A 603 -5.87 -19.02 20.28
N GLN A 604 -4.63 -19.37 19.95
CA GLN A 604 -4.19 -19.52 18.56
C GLN A 604 -4.97 -20.62 17.83
N THR A 605 -5.12 -21.79 18.44
CA THR A 605 -5.97 -22.88 17.93
C THR A 605 -7.42 -22.43 17.77
N TYR A 606 -7.95 -21.67 18.73
CA TYR A 606 -9.29 -21.09 18.64
C TYR A 606 -9.45 -20.19 17.40
N VAL A 607 -8.50 -19.28 17.15
CA VAL A 607 -8.56 -18.40 15.96
C VAL A 607 -8.44 -19.18 14.67
N GLN A 608 -7.56 -20.18 14.62
CA GLN A 608 -7.42 -21.08 13.48
C GLN A 608 -8.74 -21.81 13.16
N GLU A 609 -9.37 -22.42 14.17
CA GLU A 609 -10.63 -23.13 13.96
C GLU A 609 -11.80 -22.18 13.69
N LEU A 610 -11.80 -20.97 14.25
CA LEU A 610 -12.79 -19.93 13.95
C LEU A 610 -12.68 -19.45 12.50
N ASN A 611 -11.45 -19.35 11.97
CA ASN A 611 -11.22 -19.06 10.55
C ASN A 611 -11.74 -20.19 9.65
N GLY A 612 -11.43 -21.45 9.99
CA GLY A 612 -12.00 -22.61 9.28
C GLY A 612 -13.53 -22.58 9.28
N PHE A 613 -14.13 -22.34 10.45
CA PHE A 613 -15.57 -22.20 10.62
C PHE A 613 -16.18 -21.12 9.73
N TYR A 614 -15.53 -19.96 9.61
CA TYR A 614 -15.96 -18.88 8.73
C TYR A 614 -15.95 -19.30 7.26
N LEU A 615 -14.86 -19.95 6.81
CA LEU A 615 -14.71 -20.37 5.42
C LEU A 615 -15.75 -21.43 5.02
N GLU A 616 -16.08 -22.34 5.93
CA GLU A 616 -17.02 -23.44 5.69
C GLU A 616 -18.50 -23.00 5.70
N ASN A 617 -18.82 -21.86 6.33
CA ASN A 617 -20.20 -21.42 6.52
C ASN A 617 -20.48 -20.11 5.78
N SER A 618 -20.92 -20.25 4.52
CA SER A 618 -21.15 -19.13 3.62
C SER A 618 -22.23 -18.15 4.06
N GLY A 619 -23.14 -18.57 4.95
CA GLY A 619 -24.12 -17.70 5.58
C GLY A 619 -23.53 -16.56 6.42
N ILE A 620 -22.24 -16.63 6.77
CA ILE A 620 -21.54 -15.59 7.52
C ILE A 620 -21.02 -14.47 6.61
N TRP A 621 -20.80 -14.71 5.31
CA TRP A 621 -20.10 -13.76 4.44
C TRP A 621 -20.72 -13.50 3.06
N GLU A 622 -21.62 -14.35 2.57
CA GLU A 622 -22.23 -14.17 1.24
C GLU A 622 -23.08 -12.89 1.12
N ARG A 623 -23.66 -12.46 2.24
CA ARG A 623 -24.61 -11.34 2.33
C ARG A 623 -24.23 -10.34 3.43
N ASP A 624 -22.93 -10.06 3.58
CA ASP A 624 -22.43 -9.09 4.58
C ASP A 624 -22.99 -7.67 4.40
N PHE A 625 -23.30 -7.30 3.16
CA PHE A 625 -23.68 -5.93 2.78
C PHE A 625 -25.16 -5.80 2.39
N ASP A 626 -25.96 -6.78 2.78
CA ASP A 626 -27.40 -6.84 2.52
C ASP A 626 -28.16 -7.03 3.83
N HIS A 627 -29.21 -6.24 4.03
CA HIS A 627 -30.10 -6.34 5.18
C HIS A 627 -30.69 -7.75 5.33
N GLU A 628 -30.89 -8.49 4.24
CA GLU A 628 -31.41 -9.86 4.29
C GLU A 628 -30.41 -10.89 4.88
N GLY A 629 -29.13 -10.53 5.01
CA GLY A 629 -28.06 -11.38 5.55
C GLY A 629 -27.98 -11.45 7.08
N PHE A 630 -28.81 -10.67 7.79
CA PHE A 630 -28.81 -10.57 9.24
C PHE A 630 -30.23 -10.40 9.78
N SER A 631 -30.53 -11.02 10.92
CA SER A 631 -31.75 -10.72 11.69
C SER A 631 -31.48 -10.81 13.17
N TRP A 632 -31.89 -9.79 13.94
CA TRP A 632 -31.95 -9.93 15.39
C TRP A 632 -32.98 -11.00 15.79
N LEU A 633 -32.67 -11.74 16.85
CA LEU A 633 -33.61 -12.61 17.55
C LEU A 633 -33.96 -11.98 18.90
N ASP A 634 -32.93 -11.64 19.69
CA ASP A 634 -33.06 -10.85 20.91
C ASP A 634 -31.83 -9.96 21.12
N PHE A 635 -32.05 -8.66 21.30
CA PHE A 635 -31.05 -7.66 21.66
C PHE A 635 -31.51 -6.79 22.83
N HIS A 636 -32.56 -7.22 23.55
CA HIS A 636 -33.16 -6.48 24.65
C HIS A 636 -32.69 -6.98 26.02
N ASP A 637 -32.10 -8.16 26.12
CA ASP A 637 -31.55 -8.71 27.37
C ASP A 637 -30.25 -8.02 27.83
N ARG A 638 -30.42 -6.75 28.16
CA ARG A 638 -29.41 -5.90 28.78
C ARG A 638 -28.99 -6.40 30.16
N ASP A 639 -29.93 -6.95 30.94
CA ASP A 639 -29.69 -7.28 32.35
C ASP A 639 -28.73 -8.47 32.49
N ASN A 640 -28.82 -9.46 31.59
CA ASN A 640 -27.81 -10.52 31.50
C ASN A 640 -26.68 -10.19 30.52
N SER A 641 -26.78 -9.07 29.79
CA SER A 641 -25.87 -8.70 28.71
C SER A 641 -25.72 -9.85 27.71
N VAL A 642 -26.84 -10.27 27.14
CA VAL A 642 -26.94 -11.32 26.12
C VAL A 642 -27.49 -10.70 24.84
N ILE A 643 -26.92 -11.10 23.70
CA ILE A 643 -27.53 -10.86 22.39
C ILE A 643 -27.62 -12.17 21.61
N SER A 644 -28.62 -12.26 20.76
CA SER A 644 -28.79 -13.34 19.80
C SER A 644 -29.32 -12.86 18.46
N PHE A 645 -28.79 -13.43 17.38
CA PHE A 645 -29.12 -13.06 16.02
C PHE A 645 -28.89 -14.22 15.06
N ALA A 646 -29.49 -14.12 13.88
CA ALA A 646 -29.32 -15.05 12.78
C ALA A 646 -28.51 -14.42 11.63
N ARG A 647 -27.68 -15.24 10.97
CA ARG A 647 -26.94 -14.92 9.75
C ARG A 647 -27.45 -15.78 8.60
N PHE A 648 -27.65 -15.15 7.43
CA PHE A 648 -28.23 -15.79 6.26
C PHE A 648 -27.31 -15.67 5.05
N GLY A 649 -27.12 -16.78 4.34
CA GLY A 649 -26.52 -16.80 3.02
C GLY A 649 -27.59 -16.67 1.94
N ARG A 650 -27.22 -17.02 0.69
CA ARG A 650 -28.18 -17.20 -0.40
C ARG A 650 -29.14 -18.35 -0.13
N ASP A 651 -28.63 -19.44 0.44
CA ASP A 651 -29.45 -20.51 0.99
C ASP A 651 -29.91 -20.14 2.41
N ARG A 652 -31.19 -19.78 2.54
CA ARG A 652 -31.79 -19.37 3.82
C ARG A 652 -32.03 -20.54 4.77
N ASP A 653 -32.13 -21.77 4.27
CA ASP A 653 -32.33 -22.95 5.10
C ASP A 653 -31.02 -23.38 5.79
N ASN A 654 -29.89 -22.88 5.31
CA ASN A 654 -28.55 -23.08 5.86
C ASN A 654 -28.09 -21.94 6.80
N HIS A 655 -29.03 -21.20 7.39
CA HIS A 655 -28.74 -20.07 8.27
C HIS A 655 -28.03 -20.50 9.57
N LEU A 656 -27.39 -19.54 10.22
CA LEU A 656 -26.75 -19.73 11.52
C LEU A 656 -27.42 -18.86 12.57
N ILE A 657 -27.59 -19.38 13.78
CA ILE A 657 -28.03 -18.61 14.95
C ILE A 657 -26.83 -18.46 15.88
N CYS A 658 -26.48 -17.23 16.24
CA CYS A 658 -25.45 -16.92 17.22
C CYS A 658 -26.09 -16.40 18.50
N ILE A 659 -25.62 -16.89 19.65
CA ILE A 659 -25.97 -16.37 20.97
C ILE A 659 -24.70 -16.13 21.78
N LEU A 660 -24.62 -14.97 22.44
CA LEU A 660 -23.41 -14.47 23.08
C LEU A 660 -23.73 -13.98 24.49
N ASN A 661 -23.00 -14.46 25.48
CA ASN A 661 -23.11 -14.03 26.87
C ASN A 661 -21.87 -13.23 27.27
N PHE A 662 -22.07 -11.93 27.52
CA PHE A 662 -21.00 -11.00 27.85
C PHE A 662 -20.75 -10.87 29.36
N THR A 663 -21.19 -11.81 30.18
CA THR A 663 -20.92 -11.84 31.62
C THR A 663 -20.27 -13.16 32.06
N PRO A 664 -19.54 -13.19 33.19
CA PRO A 664 -18.93 -14.42 33.71
C PRO A 664 -19.96 -15.38 34.35
N ASN A 665 -21.24 -15.03 34.37
CA ASN A 665 -22.28 -15.90 34.88
C ASN A 665 -22.71 -16.88 33.80
N ARG A 666 -22.71 -18.17 34.13
CA ARG A 666 -23.36 -19.19 33.31
C ARG A 666 -24.88 -18.99 33.38
N LEU A 667 -25.55 -19.11 32.24
CA LEU A 667 -27.00 -18.98 32.15
C LEU A 667 -27.61 -20.34 31.81
N ASP A 668 -28.29 -20.94 32.78
CA ASP A 668 -28.98 -22.23 32.62
C ASP A 668 -30.43 -22.02 32.16
N ASN A 669 -30.94 -22.96 31.36
CA ASN A 669 -32.31 -22.93 30.86
C ASN A 669 -32.70 -21.61 30.17
N TYR A 670 -31.74 -20.98 29.48
CA TYR A 670 -31.97 -19.72 28.77
C TYR A 670 -32.85 -19.97 27.54
N GLN A 671 -33.85 -19.11 27.35
CA GLN A 671 -34.77 -19.17 26.20
C GLN A 671 -34.19 -18.42 25.00
N LEU A 672 -33.71 -19.17 24.00
CA LEU A 672 -33.26 -18.63 22.72
C LEU A 672 -34.37 -18.73 21.68
N GLY A 673 -34.72 -17.61 21.05
CA GLY A 673 -35.59 -17.61 19.87
C GLY A 673 -34.95 -18.37 18.69
N LEU A 674 -35.77 -19.05 17.89
CA LEU A 674 -35.35 -19.79 16.71
C LEU A 674 -36.06 -19.27 15.46
N VAL A 675 -35.37 -19.31 14.33
CA VAL A 675 -35.90 -18.84 13.04
C VAL A 675 -37.00 -19.76 12.51
N SER A 676 -36.91 -21.06 12.78
CA SER A 676 -37.86 -22.06 12.28
C SER A 676 -38.10 -23.19 13.27
N ASN A 677 -39.15 -23.99 13.02
CA ASN A 677 -39.50 -25.18 13.81
C ASN A 677 -38.63 -26.42 13.49
N GLN A 678 -37.38 -26.22 13.06
CA GLN A 678 -36.44 -27.30 12.78
C GLN A 678 -35.58 -27.61 14.00
N LYS A 679 -34.99 -28.80 14.04
CA LYS A 679 -33.97 -29.09 15.04
C LYS A 679 -32.68 -28.35 14.70
N TYR A 680 -31.99 -27.87 15.72
CA TYR A 680 -30.75 -27.14 15.59
C TYR A 680 -29.61 -27.89 16.26
N ARG A 681 -28.43 -27.87 15.65
CA ARG A 681 -27.21 -28.43 16.22
C ARG A 681 -26.29 -27.31 16.66
N ILE A 682 -25.73 -27.39 17.86
CA ILE A 682 -24.62 -26.51 18.25
C ILE A 682 -23.38 -26.96 17.47
N ILE A 683 -22.95 -26.15 16.51
CA ILE A 683 -21.80 -26.46 15.64
C ILE A 683 -20.53 -25.74 16.05
N PHE A 684 -20.63 -24.73 16.91
CA PHE A 684 -19.46 -24.04 17.46
C PHE A 684 -19.73 -23.50 18.86
N SER A 685 -18.71 -23.54 19.72
CA SER A 685 -18.71 -22.96 21.06
C SER A 685 -17.35 -22.35 21.35
N SER A 686 -17.31 -21.09 21.80
CA SER A 686 -16.06 -20.43 22.20
C SER A 686 -15.54 -20.87 23.58
N ASP A 687 -16.30 -21.68 24.32
CA ASP A 687 -15.99 -22.11 25.69
C ASP A 687 -15.55 -23.58 25.79
N GLN A 688 -15.17 -24.21 24.66
CA GLN A 688 -14.60 -25.56 24.69
C GLN A 688 -13.26 -25.59 25.44
N GLU A 689 -12.97 -26.70 26.14
CA GLU A 689 -11.73 -26.87 26.91
C GLU A 689 -10.47 -26.74 26.05
N LYS A 690 -10.54 -27.22 24.79
CA LYS A 690 -9.43 -27.09 23.83
C LYS A 690 -9.08 -25.64 23.48
N TYR A 691 -9.98 -24.70 23.74
CA TYR A 691 -9.77 -23.25 23.59
C TYR A 691 -9.45 -22.56 24.92
N GLY A 692 -9.33 -23.30 26.03
CA GLY A 692 -9.16 -22.77 27.38
C GLY A 692 -10.47 -22.28 28.01
N GLY A 693 -11.62 -22.74 27.51
CA GLY A 693 -12.93 -22.52 28.12
C GLY A 693 -13.25 -23.51 29.23
N THR A 694 -14.44 -23.40 29.82
CA THR A 694 -14.87 -24.24 30.95
C THR A 694 -15.37 -25.63 30.54
N GLY A 695 -15.59 -25.88 29.25
CA GLY A 695 -16.06 -27.19 28.76
C GLY A 695 -17.52 -27.51 29.07
N ARG A 696 -18.29 -26.55 29.60
CA ARG A 696 -19.63 -26.80 30.16
C ARG A 696 -20.76 -26.86 29.12
N CYS A 697 -20.43 -26.91 27.83
CA CYS A 697 -21.39 -27.04 26.73
C CYS A 697 -20.86 -28.01 25.68
N ASP A 698 -21.62 -29.07 25.41
CA ASP A 698 -21.27 -30.08 24.41
C ASP A 698 -21.63 -29.57 23.00
N CYS A 699 -20.61 -29.38 22.15
CA CYS A 699 -20.84 -29.24 20.71
C CYS A 699 -21.46 -30.54 20.17
N GLU A 700 -22.21 -30.45 19.07
CA GLU A 700 -23.05 -31.54 18.52
C GLU A 700 -24.36 -31.80 19.30
N THR A 701 -24.68 -31.03 20.33
CA THR A 701 -25.98 -31.12 21.00
C THR A 701 -27.11 -30.77 20.04
N LEU A 702 -28.06 -31.70 19.88
CA LEU A 702 -29.25 -31.50 19.07
C LEU A 702 -30.38 -30.89 19.92
N ILE A 703 -30.77 -29.68 19.56
CA ILE A 703 -31.77 -28.87 20.24
C ILE A 703 -33.09 -28.99 19.48
N SER A 704 -34.13 -29.41 20.21
CA SER A 704 -35.48 -29.48 19.66
C SER A 704 -36.23 -28.17 19.89
N PRO A 705 -36.90 -27.62 18.86
CA PRO A 705 -37.67 -26.40 18.98
C PRO A 705 -38.94 -26.64 19.79
N ILE A 706 -39.34 -25.64 20.58
CA ILE A 706 -40.63 -25.56 21.24
C ILE A 706 -41.51 -24.62 20.40
N PRO A 707 -42.65 -25.10 19.86
CA PRO A 707 -43.54 -24.32 19.01
C PRO A 707 -44.43 -23.39 19.84
N ALA A 708 -43.80 -22.45 20.52
CA ALA A 708 -44.45 -21.40 21.30
C ALA A 708 -43.57 -20.14 21.30
N PRO A 709 -44.17 -18.93 21.34
CA PRO A 709 -43.42 -17.69 21.42
C PRO A 709 -42.47 -17.66 22.63
N GLY A 710 -41.22 -17.28 22.40
CA GLY A 710 -40.18 -17.20 23.43
C GLY A 710 -38.87 -16.65 22.86
N GLY A 711 -38.06 -15.99 23.69
CA GLY A 711 -36.75 -15.45 23.26
C GLY A 711 -36.83 -14.52 22.02
N GLY A 712 -37.93 -13.78 21.86
CA GLY A 712 -38.15 -12.85 20.75
C GLY A 712 -38.66 -13.44 19.44
N ALA A 713 -38.92 -14.75 19.35
CA ALA A 713 -39.37 -15.42 18.13
C ALA A 713 -40.58 -16.35 18.36
N ASP A 714 -41.19 -16.84 17.26
CA ASP A 714 -42.35 -17.75 17.26
C ASP A 714 -42.02 -19.16 17.79
N TYR A 715 -40.75 -19.55 17.68
CA TYR A 715 -40.19 -20.81 18.18
C TYR A 715 -39.05 -20.48 19.13
N HIS A 716 -38.85 -21.30 20.15
CA HIS A 716 -37.69 -21.14 21.04
C HIS A 716 -37.09 -22.48 21.46
N ALA A 717 -35.91 -22.42 22.07
CA ALA A 717 -35.29 -23.54 22.74
C ALA A 717 -34.74 -23.13 24.11
N SER A 718 -34.65 -24.10 25.01
CA SER A 718 -33.98 -23.96 26.30
C SER A 718 -32.58 -24.55 26.20
N LEU A 719 -31.54 -23.75 26.46
CA LEU A 719 -30.15 -24.20 26.46
C LEU A 719 -29.33 -23.54 27.57
N THR A 720 -28.14 -24.09 27.82
CA THR A 720 -27.15 -23.48 28.70
C THR A 720 -26.20 -22.62 27.89
N ILE A 721 -26.01 -21.36 28.29
CA ILE A 721 -25.05 -20.46 27.65
C ILE A 721 -23.80 -20.37 28.54
N PRO A 722 -22.58 -20.59 27.98
CA PRO A 722 -21.36 -20.53 28.75
C PRO A 722 -21.06 -19.11 29.28
N PRO A 723 -20.27 -18.98 30.35
CA PRO A 723 -19.82 -17.69 30.86
C PRO A 723 -18.79 -17.07 29.91
N LEU A 724 -18.91 -15.76 29.62
CA LEU A 724 -18.01 -15.04 28.70
C LEU A 724 -17.77 -15.81 27.40
N GLY A 725 -18.84 -16.35 26.83
CA GLY A 725 -18.76 -17.26 25.71
C GLY A 725 -20.00 -17.20 24.82
N GLY A 726 -19.89 -17.85 23.68
CA GLY A 726 -20.96 -17.87 22.70
C GLY A 726 -21.09 -19.21 22.00
N LEU A 727 -22.28 -19.44 21.47
CA LEU A 727 -22.68 -20.64 20.76
C LEU A 727 -23.16 -20.27 19.37
N VAL A 728 -22.87 -21.13 18.39
CA VAL A 728 -23.44 -21.03 17.05
C VAL A 728 -24.21 -22.30 16.74
N LEU A 729 -25.47 -22.13 16.36
CA LEU A 729 -26.41 -23.17 16.04
C LEU A 729 -26.72 -23.17 14.54
N LYS A 730 -26.97 -24.34 13.99
CA LYS A 730 -27.33 -24.52 12.58
C LYS A 730 -28.48 -25.52 12.44
N PRO A 731 -29.45 -25.29 11.53
CA PRO A 731 -30.49 -26.26 11.26
C PRO A 731 -29.91 -27.62 10.86
N GLU A 732 -30.48 -28.70 11.40
CA GLU A 732 -30.22 -30.04 10.92
C GLU A 732 -30.95 -30.22 9.58
N GLY A 733 -30.20 -30.21 8.47
CA GLY A 733 -30.78 -30.32 7.14
C GLY A 733 -31.68 -31.55 7.03
N GLN A 734 -32.84 -31.41 6.36
CA GLN A 734 -33.62 -32.58 5.97
C GLN A 734 -32.73 -33.45 5.06
N GLN A 735 -32.27 -34.60 5.54
CA GLN A 735 -31.82 -35.63 4.63
C GLN A 735 -33.01 -35.94 3.73
N SER A 736 -32.91 -35.61 2.44
CA SER A 736 -33.82 -36.09 1.41
C SER A 736 -33.81 -37.61 1.49
N ILE A 737 -34.81 -38.19 2.16
CA ILE A 737 -35.08 -39.61 2.09
C ILE A 737 -35.50 -39.84 0.65
N ASN A 738 -34.55 -40.24 -0.20
CA ASN A 738 -34.85 -40.86 -1.48
C ASN A 738 -35.59 -42.15 -1.16
N ILE A 739 -36.91 -42.06 -1.01
CA ILE A 739 -37.80 -43.21 -1.08
C ILE A 739 -37.69 -43.67 -2.53
N GLN A 740 -36.77 -44.62 -2.77
CA GLN A 740 -36.84 -45.45 -3.96
C GLN A 740 -38.18 -46.18 -3.89
N HIS A 741 -39.16 -45.66 -4.60
CA HIS A 741 -40.36 -46.40 -4.92
C HIS A 741 -39.94 -47.57 -5.80
N THR A 742 -39.91 -48.76 -5.19
CA THR A 742 -39.97 -50.03 -5.90
C THR A 742 -41.28 -50.11 -6.67
N GLN A 743 -41.20 -50.09 -7.99
CA GLN A 743 -42.03 -50.91 -8.88
C GLN A 743 -41.15 -51.48 -9.99
#